data_AF-A0A7Z1B012-F1
#
_entry.id   AF-A0A7Z1B012-F1
#
_cell.length_a   1.000
_cell.length_b   1.000
_cell.length_c   1.000
_cell.angle_alpha   90.00
_cell.angle_beta   90.00
_cell.angle_gamma   90.00
#
_symmetry.space_group_name_H-M   'P 1'
#
loop_
_entity.id
_entity.type
_entity.pdbx_description
1 polymer ?
#
loop_
_entity_poly.entity_id
_entity_poly.type
_entity_poly.pdbx_seq_one_letter_code
_entity_poly.pdbx_strand_id
1 'polypeptide(L)'
;MTHREVRWRSLLVVATMATAMAAAAPTAQAGSVIPPGDYQQVSLASGSAELGEPMSLAVLPDRSVVHTARDGTVRVTDPAGTTRTAGKLTVYTHDEEGLQGVAVDPGFATNRQIWLYYSPRLSTPDGDAPTEGSQADWDRWKGELYLSRFTLNADQTLNLGSEKIVLRVANDRGQCCHVGGDIDFDAAGNLYLTTGDDTNPFQSDSYSPIDERTNRNPQFDAQRSSGNTNDLRGKVLRITPQADGTYTIPSGNLFAPGTANTRPEIYAMGFRNPFRMSVDKATGIVYLGDYGPDAGGTNPNRGPQGQVEFNRITAPGNYGWPYCTGTNTSTETYNEYTFPSGPSGAKYNCAGGPVNNSFRNTGQGTLPAAKPAWIRYGGDAGTPPEFGGGSESPMGGPVYRYDPNLNSSVKFPQSLDGRYFAGELGRKWIRAIEVTGSGGVGDIGIFPWTGTQVMDMAFGPDGALYVLDYGTGSNNQALWRVEYLANSDRNPVAKAAGTPTSGQSPLTVAFSSAGSLDPEGGALSYRWTFGDGATSTAANPTHTYTANGSRTATLTVTDPAGLTGSASVQITVGNTAPTVDLRVPGNGQPFSFGDTVPFQVTVTDPEDGTIDCTRVKVTYLLGHDQHQHQITSKTGCTGSIAVPVDGEHHPAANVYGVFDAEYTDRGGLTTHTQRVLQPRHRQGEHFSSQQGIQLASHGNAEGGQTVGFTDNGDWIAYTPYSLANVTSISARVSSAGPGGRIEVRAGSATGTLLGSVAVAPTGSWDTFATVSASLTPTRSSSLYLRFTGVTGQGNLFDLDAFTLGTGSGSTVEGEAFTSQSGVQAAGHAGASGGYTLGHIDNGDWAGYAGVTTAGARTFTARISSAGAGGVIQIRSGSQTGTLLGSVTVPVTGGWENFQTVSTALSANASGPLFLSFTGGAGSLFDIDTFTISG
;
A
#
# COMPACT_ATOMS: atom_id res chain seq x y z
N MET A 1 -68.58 0.03 62.35
CA MET A 1 -68.77 0.97 61.22
C MET A 1 -68.01 0.41 60.03
N THR A 2 -68.71 0.29 58.92
CA THR A 2 -68.42 -0.58 57.77
C THR A 2 -67.25 -0.11 56.91
N HIS A 3 -66.29 -0.98 56.62
CA HIS A 3 -65.60 -1.04 55.32
C HIS A 3 -65.25 -2.49 54.99
N ARG A 4 -65.47 -2.83 53.71
CA ARG A 4 -65.42 -4.16 53.09
C ARG A 4 -63.99 -4.68 52.96
N GLU A 5 -63.79 -5.95 53.33
CA GLU A 5 -62.84 -6.87 52.68
C GLU A 5 -63.55 -8.20 52.44
N VAL A 6 -63.36 -8.78 51.25
CA VAL A 6 -63.91 -10.10 50.90
C VAL A 6 -62.76 -11.09 50.79
N ARG A 7 -62.75 -12.06 51.72
CA ARG A 7 -61.92 -13.25 51.71
C ARG A 7 -62.69 -14.43 51.09
N TRP A 8 -61.98 -15.13 50.21
CA TRP A 8 -61.77 -16.59 50.10
C TRP A 8 -62.96 -17.55 50.22
N ARG A 9 -63.04 -18.49 49.26
CA ARG A 9 -63.08 -19.93 49.55
C ARG A 9 -62.79 -20.79 48.31
N SER A 10 -62.13 -21.90 48.60
CA SER A 10 -61.37 -22.81 47.75
C SER A 10 -62.20 -23.92 47.10
N LEU A 11 -61.68 -24.55 46.04
CA LEU A 11 -61.89 -25.97 45.77
C LEU A 11 -60.67 -26.63 45.10
N LEU A 12 -60.40 -27.84 45.55
CA LEU A 12 -59.27 -28.74 45.31
C LEU A 12 -59.30 -29.37 43.90
N VAL A 13 -58.15 -29.53 43.23
CA VAL A 13 -57.93 -30.58 42.21
C VAL A 13 -56.53 -31.19 42.38
N VAL A 14 -56.50 -32.51 42.16
CA VAL A 14 -55.52 -33.54 42.47
C VAL A 14 -54.16 -33.37 41.79
N ALA A 15 -53.10 -33.67 42.54
CA ALA A 15 -51.71 -33.71 42.08
C ALA A 15 -51.39 -35.02 41.34
N THR A 16 -50.94 -34.90 40.09
CA THR A 16 -50.17 -35.94 39.38
C THR A 16 -48.74 -35.43 39.23
N MET A 17 -47.79 -36.10 39.88
CA MET A 17 -46.35 -35.86 39.66
C MET A 17 -45.98 -36.37 38.26
N ALA A 18 -45.73 -35.44 37.34
CA ALA A 18 -44.93 -35.69 36.15
C ALA A 18 -43.54 -35.13 36.41
N THR A 19 -42.54 -36.01 36.50
CA THR A 19 -41.12 -35.65 36.53
C THR A 19 -40.78 -34.92 35.23
N ALA A 20 -40.65 -33.59 35.29
CA ALA A 20 -40.05 -32.82 34.22
C ALA A 20 -38.56 -33.20 34.16
N MET A 21 -38.17 -33.91 33.10
CA MET A 21 -36.77 -33.98 32.70
C MET A 21 -36.34 -32.56 32.36
N ALA A 22 -35.58 -31.93 33.26
CA ALA A 22 -34.86 -30.71 32.94
C ALA A 22 -33.89 -31.04 31.81
N ALA A 23 -34.17 -30.54 30.61
CA ALA A 23 -33.17 -30.50 29.54
C ALA A 23 -32.00 -29.67 30.08
N ALA A 24 -30.86 -30.31 30.26
CA ALA A 24 -29.63 -29.63 30.62
C ALA A 24 -29.35 -28.55 29.56
N ALA A 25 -29.10 -27.32 30.02
CA ALA A 25 -28.53 -26.29 29.17
C ALA A 25 -27.22 -26.83 28.56
N PRO A 26 -26.90 -26.51 27.29
CA PRO A 26 -25.63 -26.93 26.71
C PRO A 26 -24.52 -26.34 27.58
N THR A 27 -23.70 -27.21 28.16
CA THR A 27 -22.47 -26.83 28.84
C THR A 27 -21.55 -26.13 27.84
N ALA A 28 -20.93 -25.02 28.27
CA ALA A 28 -19.85 -24.35 27.53
C ALA A 28 -18.86 -25.39 27.01
N GLN A 29 -18.72 -25.45 25.69
CA GLN A 29 -17.82 -26.39 25.03
C GLN A 29 -16.40 -25.94 25.34
N ALA A 30 -15.61 -26.82 25.96
CA ALA A 30 -14.17 -26.59 26.18
C ALA A 30 -13.51 -26.16 24.85
N GLY A 31 -12.61 -25.17 24.92
CA GLY A 31 -12.07 -24.42 23.77
C GLY A 31 -11.89 -25.27 22.53
N SER A 32 -12.56 -24.88 21.43
CA SER A 32 -12.46 -25.61 20.17
C SER A 32 -11.08 -25.38 19.59
N VAL A 33 -10.13 -26.25 19.95
CA VAL A 33 -8.86 -26.38 19.25
C VAL A 33 -9.20 -26.49 17.76
N ILE A 34 -8.64 -25.60 16.94
CA ILE A 34 -8.76 -25.62 15.48
C ILE A 34 -7.51 -26.32 14.96
N PRO A 35 -7.54 -27.63 14.67
CA PRO A 35 -6.34 -28.37 14.32
C PRO A 35 -5.90 -27.96 12.90
N PRO A 36 -4.68 -27.45 12.68
CA PRO A 36 -4.26 -27.03 11.35
C PRO A 36 -4.37 -28.12 10.29
N GLY A 37 -4.17 -29.38 10.67
CA GLY A 37 -4.28 -30.54 9.78
C GLY A 37 -5.70 -30.84 9.28
N ASP A 38 -6.73 -30.28 9.92
CA ASP A 38 -8.11 -30.46 9.48
C ASP A 38 -8.50 -29.49 8.35
N TYR A 39 -7.63 -28.52 8.00
CA TYR A 39 -7.93 -27.49 7.02
C TYR A 39 -6.96 -27.53 5.85
N GLN A 40 -7.47 -27.18 4.68
CA GLN A 40 -6.67 -27.02 3.48
C GLN A 40 -6.95 -25.67 2.81
N GLN A 41 -5.88 -24.95 2.44
CA GLN A 41 -5.97 -23.80 1.55
C GLN A 41 -5.82 -24.23 0.10
N VAL A 42 -6.87 -24.05 -0.70
CA VAL A 42 -6.86 -24.26 -2.15
C VAL A 42 -6.69 -22.91 -2.85
N SER A 43 -5.61 -22.75 -3.60
CA SER A 43 -5.39 -21.52 -4.40
C SER A 43 -6.32 -21.54 -5.62
N LEU A 44 -7.14 -20.51 -5.76
CA LEU A 44 -8.02 -20.31 -6.93
C LEU A 44 -7.42 -19.36 -7.96
N ALA A 45 -6.64 -18.37 -7.51
CA ALA A 45 -5.95 -17.43 -8.38
C ALA A 45 -4.71 -16.90 -7.67
N SER A 46 -3.67 -16.50 -8.42
CA SER A 46 -2.45 -15.96 -7.84
C SER A 46 -1.71 -14.98 -8.74
N GLY A 47 -1.05 -14.00 -8.12
CA GLY A 47 -0.26 -12.98 -8.78
C GLY A 47 -1.08 -11.85 -9.41
N SER A 48 -0.39 -10.77 -9.77
CA SER A 48 -0.94 -9.53 -10.30
C SER A 48 -1.64 -9.69 -11.64
N ALA A 49 -1.23 -10.66 -12.44
CA ALA A 49 -1.89 -10.97 -13.71
C ALA A 49 -3.35 -11.39 -13.50
N GLU A 50 -3.62 -12.18 -12.45
CA GLU A 50 -4.97 -12.66 -12.14
C GLU A 50 -5.71 -11.76 -11.16
N LEU A 51 -5.02 -11.01 -10.29
CA LEU A 51 -5.66 -10.29 -9.18
C LEU A 51 -5.47 -8.77 -9.20
N GLY A 52 -4.47 -8.25 -9.91
CA GLY A 52 -4.10 -6.83 -9.83
C GLY A 52 -3.65 -6.42 -8.42
N GLU A 53 -4.07 -5.23 -7.98
CA GLU A 53 -4.04 -4.77 -6.59
C GLU A 53 -5.41 -5.11 -5.96
N PRO A 54 -5.56 -6.29 -5.33
CA PRO A 54 -6.87 -6.81 -4.97
C PRO A 54 -7.50 -6.00 -3.83
N MET A 55 -8.80 -5.71 -3.94
CA MET A 55 -9.53 -4.91 -2.94
C MET A 55 -10.65 -5.70 -2.26
N SER A 56 -11.60 -6.27 -2.99
CA SER A 56 -12.75 -6.95 -2.37
C SER A 56 -13.20 -8.17 -3.16
N LEU A 57 -13.89 -9.10 -2.49
CA LEU A 57 -14.43 -10.33 -3.08
C LEU A 57 -15.91 -10.51 -2.76
N ALA A 58 -16.63 -11.17 -3.68
CA ALA A 58 -17.97 -11.69 -3.42
C ALA A 58 -18.15 -13.07 -4.06
N VAL A 59 -18.64 -14.03 -3.27
CA VAL A 59 -18.84 -15.43 -3.72
C VAL A 59 -20.23 -15.60 -4.32
N LEU A 60 -20.30 -16.08 -5.55
CA LEU A 60 -21.53 -16.36 -6.30
C LEU A 60 -22.16 -17.71 -5.88
N PRO A 61 -23.46 -17.93 -6.15
CA PRO A 61 -24.13 -19.20 -5.86
C PRO A 61 -23.50 -20.44 -6.54
N ASP A 62 -22.85 -20.25 -7.69
CA ASP A 62 -22.13 -21.31 -8.42
C ASP A 62 -20.70 -21.52 -7.91
N ARG A 63 -20.30 -20.82 -6.83
CA ARG A 63 -18.97 -20.78 -6.21
C ARG A 63 -17.90 -20.04 -7.01
N SER A 64 -18.25 -19.41 -8.14
CA SER A 64 -17.36 -18.40 -8.74
C SER A 64 -17.19 -17.22 -7.78
N VAL A 65 -16.07 -16.53 -7.86
CA VAL A 65 -15.76 -15.36 -7.03
C VAL A 65 -15.60 -14.15 -7.94
N VAL A 66 -16.42 -13.13 -7.72
CA VAL A 66 -16.19 -11.80 -8.31
C VAL A 66 -15.20 -11.09 -7.40
N HIS A 67 -14.15 -10.50 -7.96
CA HIS A 67 -13.19 -9.71 -7.19
C HIS A 67 -12.75 -8.46 -7.94
N THR A 68 -12.32 -7.46 -7.17
CA THR A 68 -11.96 -6.15 -7.67
C THR A 68 -10.46 -5.89 -7.53
N ALA A 69 -9.92 -5.13 -8.48
CA ALA A 69 -8.63 -4.48 -8.32
C ALA A 69 -8.80 -2.96 -8.25
N ARG A 70 -7.96 -2.27 -7.47
CA ARG A 70 -8.08 -0.83 -7.21
C ARG A 70 -8.08 0.02 -8.48
N ASP A 71 -7.41 -0.45 -9.53
CA ASP A 71 -7.33 0.18 -10.86
C ASP A 71 -8.65 0.20 -11.67
N GLY A 72 -9.75 -0.29 -11.08
CA GLY A 72 -11.07 -0.33 -11.71
C GLY A 72 -11.42 -1.65 -12.35
N THR A 73 -10.52 -2.65 -12.35
CA THR A 73 -10.76 -3.94 -12.99
C THR A 73 -11.64 -4.84 -12.13
N VAL A 74 -12.70 -5.40 -12.73
CA VAL A 74 -13.56 -6.43 -12.15
C VAL A 74 -13.25 -7.76 -12.82
N ARG A 75 -13.03 -8.80 -12.02
CA ARG A 75 -12.69 -10.14 -12.49
C ARG A 75 -13.63 -11.18 -11.89
N VAL A 76 -13.69 -12.33 -12.55
CA VAL A 76 -14.37 -13.53 -12.04
C VAL A 76 -13.41 -14.70 -12.09
N THR A 77 -13.23 -15.37 -10.96
CA THR A 77 -12.50 -16.64 -10.85
C THR A 77 -13.50 -17.75 -10.60
N ASP A 78 -13.50 -18.79 -11.43
CA ASP A 78 -14.43 -19.91 -11.28
C ASP A 78 -13.96 -20.96 -10.26
N PRO A 79 -14.79 -21.95 -9.90
CA PRO A 79 -14.43 -22.95 -8.87
C PRO A 79 -13.23 -23.82 -9.23
N ALA A 80 -12.84 -23.87 -10.51
CA ALA A 80 -11.67 -24.59 -11.03
C ALA A 80 -10.42 -23.70 -11.05
N GLY A 81 -10.51 -22.44 -10.63
CA GLY A 81 -9.41 -21.49 -10.58
C GLY A 81 -9.13 -20.77 -11.90
N THR A 82 -10.06 -20.80 -12.87
CA THR A 82 -9.89 -20.02 -14.10
C THR A 82 -10.35 -18.58 -13.89
N THR A 83 -9.42 -17.64 -14.01
CA THR A 83 -9.69 -16.20 -13.84
C THR A 83 -9.89 -15.50 -15.18
N ARG A 84 -10.93 -14.66 -15.28
CA ARG A 84 -11.25 -13.82 -16.44
C ARG A 84 -11.58 -12.39 -16.03
N THR A 85 -11.24 -11.43 -16.88
CA THR A 85 -11.70 -10.03 -16.71
C THR A 85 -13.17 -9.94 -17.11
N ALA A 86 -14.02 -9.50 -16.19
CA ALA A 86 -15.44 -9.24 -16.44
C ALA A 86 -15.67 -7.85 -17.05
N GLY A 87 -14.91 -6.84 -16.60
CA GLY A 87 -14.97 -5.47 -17.11
C GLY A 87 -13.98 -4.55 -16.40
N LYS A 88 -13.88 -3.30 -16.84
CA LYS A 88 -13.02 -2.28 -16.22
C LYS A 88 -13.75 -0.94 -16.18
N LEU A 89 -13.79 -0.33 -14.99
CA LEU A 89 -14.31 1.01 -14.76
C LEU A 89 -13.20 2.04 -14.92
N THR A 90 -13.55 3.23 -15.42
CA THR A 90 -12.62 4.38 -15.42
C THR A 90 -12.67 5.06 -14.05
N VAL A 91 -11.61 4.90 -13.28
CA VAL A 91 -11.52 5.37 -11.90
C VAL A 91 -10.43 6.43 -11.72
N TYR A 92 -10.57 7.23 -10.67
CA TYR A 92 -9.52 8.08 -10.11
C TYR A 92 -8.72 7.26 -9.09
N THR A 93 -7.39 7.30 -9.14
CA THR A 93 -6.50 6.37 -8.41
C THR A 93 -5.37 7.08 -7.66
N HIS A 94 -5.64 8.26 -7.11
CA HIS A 94 -4.70 8.94 -6.21
C HIS A 94 -4.74 8.29 -4.83
N ASP A 95 -3.58 8.03 -4.23
CA ASP A 95 -3.43 7.35 -2.93
C ASP A 95 -4.27 6.06 -2.82
N GLU A 96 -5.28 6.05 -1.95
CA GLU A 96 -6.17 4.92 -1.67
C GLU A 96 -7.40 4.86 -2.60
N GLU A 97 -7.67 5.91 -3.39
CA GLU A 97 -8.86 5.96 -4.25
C GLU A 97 -8.78 4.93 -5.40
N GLY A 98 -9.94 4.59 -5.94
CA GLY A 98 -10.08 3.58 -6.98
C GLY A 98 -11.39 2.82 -6.88
N LEU A 99 -11.41 1.59 -7.35
CA LEU A 99 -12.49 0.63 -7.12
C LEU A 99 -12.26 -0.12 -5.80
N GLN A 100 -13.21 0.00 -4.87
CA GLN A 100 -13.14 -0.54 -3.52
C GLN A 100 -13.93 -1.86 -3.40
N GLY A 101 -15.17 -1.80 -2.89
CA GLY A 101 -15.99 -2.96 -2.59
C GLY A 101 -16.75 -3.55 -3.76
N VAL A 102 -17.02 -4.86 -3.66
CA VAL A 102 -17.99 -5.58 -4.48
C VAL A 102 -18.93 -6.39 -3.59
N ALA A 103 -20.23 -6.37 -3.90
CA ALA A 103 -21.19 -7.28 -3.31
C ALA A 103 -22.14 -7.87 -4.34
N VAL A 104 -22.72 -9.01 -3.99
CA VAL A 104 -23.67 -9.74 -4.82
C VAL A 104 -25.05 -9.52 -4.24
N ASP A 105 -26.00 -9.13 -5.10
CA ASP A 105 -27.38 -8.90 -4.66
C ASP A 105 -27.98 -10.20 -4.08
N PRO A 106 -28.74 -10.16 -2.98
CA PRO A 106 -29.38 -11.36 -2.41
C PRO A 106 -30.24 -12.14 -3.41
N GLY A 107 -30.77 -11.47 -4.44
CA GLY A 107 -31.53 -12.05 -5.55
C GLY A 107 -30.70 -12.47 -6.76
N PHE A 108 -29.36 -12.54 -6.67
CA PHE A 108 -28.45 -12.72 -7.80
C PHE A 108 -28.76 -13.91 -8.70
N ALA A 109 -29.20 -15.04 -8.13
CA ALA A 109 -29.58 -16.23 -8.90
C ALA A 109 -30.66 -15.94 -9.96
N THR A 110 -31.45 -14.87 -9.77
CA THR A 110 -32.49 -14.43 -10.70
C THR A 110 -32.12 -13.14 -11.42
N ASN A 111 -31.67 -12.11 -10.69
CA ASN A 111 -31.48 -10.76 -11.25
C ASN A 111 -30.07 -10.51 -11.81
N ARG A 112 -29.09 -11.35 -11.45
CA ARG A 112 -27.66 -11.22 -11.82
C ARG A 112 -27.03 -9.87 -11.44
N GLN A 113 -27.56 -9.21 -10.41
CA GLN A 113 -27.12 -7.87 -10.01
C GLN A 113 -25.90 -7.93 -9.08
N ILE A 114 -24.91 -7.10 -9.36
CA ILE A 114 -23.76 -6.86 -8.47
C ILE A 114 -23.69 -5.38 -8.12
N TRP A 115 -23.02 -5.09 -7.02
CA TRP A 115 -22.83 -3.76 -6.47
C TRP A 115 -21.35 -3.44 -6.43
N LEU A 116 -20.97 -2.25 -6.87
CA LEU A 116 -19.59 -1.76 -6.86
C LEU A 116 -19.54 -0.39 -6.18
N TYR A 117 -18.53 -0.17 -5.34
CA TYR A 117 -18.25 1.14 -4.75
C TYR A 117 -16.91 1.65 -5.24
N TYR A 118 -16.89 2.81 -5.90
CA TYR A 118 -15.69 3.27 -6.60
C TYR A 118 -15.60 4.79 -6.76
N SER A 119 -14.38 5.26 -7.01
CA SER A 119 -14.02 6.66 -7.25
C SER A 119 -14.03 6.95 -8.75
N PRO A 120 -15.10 7.48 -9.36
CA PRO A 120 -15.12 7.84 -10.78
C PRO A 120 -14.07 8.92 -11.10
N ARG A 121 -13.53 8.88 -12.32
CA ARG A 121 -12.75 10.00 -12.86
C ARG A 121 -13.68 11.17 -13.16
N LEU A 122 -13.43 12.32 -12.53
CA LEU A 122 -14.17 13.58 -12.68
C LEU A 122 -13.22 14.68 -13.21
N SER A 123 -13.53 15.94 -12.94
CA SER A 123 -12.68 17.09 -13.26
C SER A 123 -11.57 17.36 -12.21
N THR A 124 -11.50 16.55 -11.16
CA THR A 124 -10.46 16.64 -10.12
C THR A 124 -9.07 16.52 -10.76
N PRO A 125 -8.11 17.40 -10.43
CA PRO A 125 -6.73 17.28 -10.89
C PRO A 125 -6.04 15.99 -10.43
N ASP A 126 -4.96 15.63 -11.12
CA ASP A 126 -4.03 14.59 -10.67
C ASP A 126 -2.99 15.21 -9.69
N GLY A 127 -2.50 14.42 -8.74
CA GLY A 127 -1.47 14.81 -7.76
C GLY A 127 -2.03 15.38 -6.45
N ASP A 128 -1.17 16.04 -5.68
CA ASP A 128 -1.53 16.51 -4.33
C ASP A 128 -2.27 17.85 -4.34
N ALA A 129 -3.35 17.92 -3.57
CA ALA A 129 -4.00 19.15 -3.17
C ALA A 129 -3.11 19.96 -2.22
N PRO A 130 -3.20 21.30 -2.24
CA PRO A 130 -2.41 22.10 -1.33
C PRO A 130 -2.89 21.90 0.11
N THR A 131 -1.93 21.71 1.03
CA THR A 131 -2.16 21.52 2.47
C THR A 131 -2.67 22.81 3.15
N GLU A 132 -2.33 23.98 2.61
CA GLU A 132 -2.83 25.29 3.02
C GLU A 132 -3.24 26.12 1.80
N GLY A 133 -4.20 27.03 1.95
CA GLY A 133 -4.75 27.78 0.83
C GLY A 133 -6.09 28.44 1.14
N SER A 134 -6.80 28.81 0.08
CA SER A 134 -8.17 29.33 0.14
C SER A 134 -9.20 28.24 -0.17
N GLN A 135 -10.47 28.47 0.16
CA GLN A 135 -11.55 27.54 -0.21
C GLN A 135 -11.60 27.25 -1.72
N ALA A 136 -11.37 28.27 -2.55
CA ALA A 136 -11.32 28.11 -4.00
C ALA A 136 -10.17 27.19 -4.46
N ASP A 137 -9.06 27.14 -3.72
CA ASP A 137 -7.95 26.23 -4.01
C ASP A 137 -8.32 24.77 -3.74
N TRP A 138 -9.24 24.49 -2.82
CA TRP A 138 -9.68 23.14 -2.48
C TRP A 138 -10.95 22.72 -3.23
N ASP A 139 -11.79 23.67 -3.67
CA ASP A 139 -13.02 23.38 -4.40
C ASP A 139 -12.75 22.63 -5.72
N ARG A 140 -11.62 22.88 -6.39
CA ARG A 140 -11.19 22.13 -7.58
C ARG A 140 -10.88 20.66 -7.31
N TRP A 141 -10.66 20.30 -6.04
CA TRP A 141 -10.33 18.95 -5.60
C TRP A 141 -11.54 18.18 -5.06
N LYS A 142 -12.74 18.77 -5.06
CA LYS A 142 -13.95 18.03 -4.69
C LYS A 142 -14.18 16.87 -5.66
N GLY A 143 -14.54 15.73 -5.10
CA GLY A 143 -14.85 14.49 -5.79
C GLY A 143 -16.04 13.78 -5.15
N GLU A 144 -16.34 12.59 -5.67
CA GLU A 144 -17.39 11.72 -5.15
C GLU A 144 -16.96 10.26 -5.32
N LEU A 145 -17.52 9.38 -4.49
CA LEU A 145 -17.55 7.94 -4.69
C LEU A 145 -18.97 7.49 -4.98
N TYR A 146 -19.10 6.53 -5.91
CA TYR A 146 -20.37 6.00 -6.37
C TYR A 146 -20.58 4.60 -5.82
N LEU A 147 -21.72 4.40 -5.15
CA LEU A 147 -22.31 3.08 -4.98
C LEU A 147 -23.24 2.82 -6.17
N SER A 148 -22.79 1.96 -7.09
CA SER A 148 -23.52 1.65 -8.31
C SER A 148 -23.89 0.18 -8.39
N ARG A 149 -25.08 -0.08 -8.95
CA ARG A 149 -25.55 -1.41 -9.31
C ARG A 149 -25.30 -1.68 -10.79
N PHE A 150 -24.79 -2.86 -11.10
CA PHE A 150 -24.58 -3.37 -12.45
C PHE A 150 -25.22 -4.75 -12.62
N THR A 151 -25.40 -5.17 -13.87
CA THR A 151 -25.77 -6.54 -14.23
C THR A 151 -24.53 -7.30 -14.73
N LEU A 152 -24.33 -8.50 -14.19
CA LEU A 152 -23.36 -9.46 -14.70
C LEU A 152 -24.04 -10.40 -15.72
N ASN A 153 -23.61 -10.35 -16.97
CA ASN A 153 -24.17 -11.18 -18.04
C ASN A 153 -23.97 -12.68 -17.75
N ALA A 154 -24.68 -13.55 -18.48
CA ALA A 154 -24.60 -14.99 -18.30
C ALA A 154 -23.19 -15.56 -18.58
N ASP A 155 -22.43 -14.92 -19.46
CA ASP A 155 -21.03 -15.23 -19.77
C ASP A 155 -20.03 -14.64 -18.75
N GLN A 156 -20.54 -14.05 -17.67
CA GLN A 156 -19.78 -13.40 -16.60
C GLN A 156 -19.09 -12.08 -17.03
N THR A 157 -19.50 -11.47 -18.14
CA THR A 157 -19.06 -10.11 -18.49
C THR A 157 -19.88 -9.04 -17.76
N LEU A 158 -19.25 -7.94 -17.38
CA LEU A 158 -19.90 -6.81 -16.71
C LEU A 158 -20.60 -5.94 -17.75
N ASN A 159 -21.92 -5.76 -17.63
CA ASN A 159 -22.65 -4.85 -18.50
C ASN A 159 -22.50 -3.40 -18.01
N LEU A 160 -21.50 -2.68 -18.53
CA LEU A 160 -21.25 -1.28 -18.17
C LEU A 160 -22.44 -0.36 -18.47
N GLY A 161 -23.22 -0.64 -19.53
CA GLY A 161 -24.40 0.15 -19.86
C GLY A 161 -25.60 -0.06 -18.93
N SER A 162 -25.54 -1.05 -18.04
CA SER A 162 -26.60 -1.33 -17.05
C SER A 162 -26.49 -0.50 -15.78
N GLU A 163 -25.46 0.36 -15.66
CA GLU A 163 -25.17 1.10 -14.45
C GLU A 163 -26.39 1.86 -13.91
N LYS A 164 -26.61 1.71 -12.61
CA LYS A 164 -27.47 2.58 -11.80
C LYS A 164 -26.66 3.10 -10.63
N ILE A 165 -26.35 4.40 -10.64
CA ILE A 165 -25.75 5.09 -9.50
C ILE A 165 -26.85 5.26 -8.44
N VAL A 166 -26.72 4.55 -7.32
CA VAL A 166 -27.74 4.50 -6.27
C VAL A 166 -27.46 5.52 -5.17
N LEU A 167 -26.19 5.67 -4.77
CA LEU A 167 -25.77 6.64 -3.76
C LEU A 167 -24.44 7.27 -4.16
N ARG A 168 -24.29 8.57 -3.88
CA ARG A 168 -23.06 9.33 -4.03
C ARG A 168 -22.57 9.78 -2.65
N VAL A 169 -21.32 9.50 -2.34
CA VAL A 169 -20.64 9.95 -1.13
C VAL A 169 -19.64 11.02 -1.55
N ALA A 170 -19.74 12.23 -1.01
CA ALA A 170 -18.81 13.31 -1.31
C ALA A 170 -17.40 12.95 -0.81
N ASN A 171 -16.37 13.44 -1.50
CA ASN A 171 -14.96 13.26 -1.14
C ASN A 171 -14.17 14.54 -1.40
N ASP A 172 -13.19 14.83 -0.56
CA ASP A 172 -12.12 15.79 -0.80
C ASP A 172 -10.93 14.99 -1.37
N ARG A 173 -10.42 15.33 -2.55
CA ARG A 173 -9.34 14.54 -3.20
C ARG A 173 -7.99 15.22 -3.15
N GLY A 174 -6.95 14.48 -3.53
CA GLY A 174 -5.58 14.99 -3.61
C GLY A 174 -4.86 15.03 -2.27
N GLN A 175 -5.42 14.47 -1.21
CA GLN A 175 -4.66 14.03 -0.06
C GLN A 175 -5.14 12.62 0.30
N CYS A 176 -4.26 11.85 0.92
CA CYS A 176 -4.63 10.69 1.70
C CYS A 176 -5.52 11.15 2.90
N CYS A 177 -6.49 10.39 3.44
CA CYS A 177 -6.63 8.94 3.45
C CYS A 177 -8.07 8.49 3.75
N HIS A 178 -8.27 7.17 3.83
CA HIS A 178 -9.43 6.47 4.39
C HIS A 178 -10.66 6.53 3.48
N VAL A 179 -10.73 5.58 2.57
CA VAL A 179 -11.87 5.44 1.65
C VAL A 179 -12.97 4.52 2.23
N GLY A 180 -12.60 3.55 3.07
CA GLY A 180 -13.50 2.46 3.47
C GLY A 180 -14.01 1.69 2.26
N GLY A 181 -15.32 1.43 2.19
CA GLY A 181 -15.98 1.06 0.95
C GLY A 181 -16.40 -0.40 0.83
N ASP A 182 -16.57 -1.11 1.94
CA ASP A 182 -17.08 -2.47 1.94
C ASP A 182 -18.62 -2.53 1.89
N ILE A 183 -19.17 -3.58 1.31
CA ILE A 183 -20.61 -3.71 1.03
C ILE A 183 -21.10 -5.08 1.48
N ASP A 184 -22.19 -5.14 2.25
CA ASP A 184 -22.88 -6.39 2.56
C ASP A 184 -24.39 -6.19 2.74
N PHE A 185 -25.15 -7.27 2.81
CA PHE A 185 -26.60 -7.28 2.93
C PHE A 185 -27.07 -8.02 4.18
N ASP A 186 -28.06 -7.46 4.87
CA ASP A 186 -28.84 -8.24 5.85
C ASP A 186 -29.82 -9.20 5.16
N ALA A 187 -30.41 -10.11 5.95
CA ALA A 187 -31.38 -11.08 5.47
C ALA A 187 -32.68 -10.46 4.92
N ALA A 188 -32.95 -9.18 5.21
CA ALA A 188 -34.10 -8.44 4.69
C ALA A 188 -33.79 -7.72 3.36
N GLY A 189 -32.56 -7.81 2.86
CA GLY A 189 -32.12 -7.17 1.62
C GLY A 189 -31.76 -5.69 1.78
N ASN A 190 -31.53 -5.22 3.01
CA ASN A 190 -30.95 -3.89 3.21
C ASN A 190 -29.45 -3.95 2.94
N LEU A 191 -28.96 -3.00 2.16
CA LEU A 191 -27.56 -2.83 1.84
C LEU A 191 -26.90 -2.00 2.95
N TYR A 192 -25.75 -2.47 3.41
CA TYR A 192 -24.83 -1.75 4.28
C TYR A 192 -23.59 -1.34 3.48
N LEU A 193 -23.10 -0.13 3.70
CA LEU A 193 -21.87 0.40 3.09
C LEU A 193 -20.99 1.06 4.17
N THR A 194 -19.71 0.69 4.24
CA THR A 194 -18.74 1.48 5.03
C THR A 194 -18.21 2.65 4.22
N THR A 195 -17.96 3.76 4.89
CA THR A 195 -17.31 4.94 4.30
C THR A 195 -16.21 5.43 5.22
N GLY A 196 -15.01 5.60 4.69
CA GLY A 196 -13.91 6.22 5.43
C GLY A 196 -14.14 7.71 5.67
N ASP A 197 -13.38 8.28 6.61
CA ASP A 197 -13.55 9.65 7.06
C ASP A 197 -12.97 10.71 6.13
N ASP A 198 -12.25 10.29 5.08
CA ASP A 198 -11.60 11.18 4.12
C ASP A 198 -10.71 12.20 4.83
N THR A 199 -9.93 11.78 5.82
CA THR A 199 -9.14 12.71 6.64
C THR A 199 -7.69 12.27 6.71
N ASN A 200 -6.79 13.19 6.35
CA ASN A 200 -5.36 13.05 6.49
C ASN A 200 -4.97 13.12 7.98
N PRO A 201 -4.38 12.04 8.54
CA PRO A 201 -4.06 12.00 9.96
C PRO A 201 -2.70 12.63 10.31
N PHE A 202 -1.83 12.88 9.34
CA PHE A 202 -0.39 12.95 9.60
C PHE A 202 0.12 14.31 10.09
N GLN A 203 -0.63 15.39 9.86
CA GLN A 203 -0.29 16.72 10.37
C GLN A 203 -1.02 17.04 11.68
N SER A 204 -1.25 16.01 12.49
CA SER A 204 -1.83 16.11 13.83
C SER A 204 -0.95 15.51 14.92
N ASP A 205 0.37 15.40 14.67
CA ASP A 205 1.33 14.68 15.51
C ASP A 205 0.86 13.25 15.83
N SER A 206 0.21 12.62 14.85
CA SER A 206 -0.38 11.28 14.94
C SER A 206 -1.55 11.12 15.94
N TYR A 207 -2.13 12.21 16.46
CA TYR A 207 -3.35 12.16 17.29
C TYR A 207 -4.61 12.41 16.43
N SER A 208 -5.67 12.93 17.04
CA SER A 208 -6.91 13.26 16.34
C SER A 208 -6.76 14.50 15.44
N PRO A 209 -7.06 14.41 14.13
CA PRO A 209 -7.03 15.53 13.18
C PRO A 209 -8.28 16.40 13.31
N ILE A 210 -8.16 17.52 14.04
CA ILE A 210 -9.24 18.50 14.30
C ILE A 210 -8.77 19.94 14.01
N ASP A 211 -8.04 20.15 12.91
CA ASP A 211 -7.42 21.45 12.59
C ASP A 211 -8.42 22.45 11.97
N GLU A 212 -8.87 23.38 12.81
CA GLU A 212 -9.88 24.40 12.50
C GLU A 212 -9.29 25.70 11.92
N ARG A 213 -8.00 25.74 11.57
CA ARG A 213 -7.44 26.92 10.90
C ARG A 213 -8.14 27.17 9.57
N THR A 214 -8.54 28.42 9.31
CA THR A 214 -9.34 28.76 8.12
C THR A 214 -8.57 28.70 6.80
N ASN A 215 -7.23 28.79 6.85
CA ASN A 215 -6.35 28.61 5.69
C ASN A 215 -5.89 27.15 5.52
N ARG A 216 -6.47 26.22 6.28
CA ARG A 216 -6.09 24.81 6.28
C ARG A 216 -6.99 23.97 5.39
N ASN A 217 -6.38 23.05 4.62
CA ASN A 217 -7.14 22.10 3.82
C ASN A 217 -8.15 21.33 4.70
N PRO A 218 -9.43 21.24 4.29
CA PRO A 218 -10.47 20.54 5.04
C PRO A 218 -10.13 19.09 5.40
N GLN A 219 -9.29 18.40 4.62
CA GLN A 219 -8.87 17.02 4.90
C GLN A 219 -8.06 16.85 6.20
N PHE A 220 -7.77 17.92 6.96
CA PHE A 220 -7.14 17.82 8.29
C PHE A 220 -8.12 18.01 9.45
N ASP A 221 -9.43 17.91 9.18
CA ASP A 221 -10.50 18.09 10.15
C ASP A 221 -11.55 16.98 10.03
N ALA A 222 -11.39 15.90 10.80
CA ALA A 222 -12.33 14.76 10.87
C ALA A 222 -13.68 15.15 11.49
N GLN A 223 -13.79 16.35 12.10
CA GLN A 223 -15.05 16.84 12.63
C GLN A 223 -16.05 17.15 11.52
N ARG A 224 -15.57 17.44 10.30
CA ARG A 224 -16.45 17.71 9.15
C ARG A 224 -17.12 16.45 8.60
N SER A 225 -16.53 15.27 8.87
CA SER A 225 -16.92 13.96 8.34
C SER A 225 -17.40 13.04 9.46
N SER A 226 -16.52 12.30 10.13
CA SER A 226 -16.88 11.29 11.15
C SER A 226 -17.72 11.88 12.27
N GLY A 227 -17.31 13.05 12.76
CA GLY A 227 -18.01 13.82 13.80
C GLY A 227 -19.23 14.60 13.32
N ASN A 228 -19.64 14.48 12.06
CA ASN A 228 -20.75 15.25 11.49
C ASN A 228 -21.96 14.33 11.22
N THR A 229 -23.11 14.65 11.84
CA THR A 229 -24.36 13.89 11.66
C THR A 229 -25.02 14.11 10.29
N ASN A 230 -24.59 15.15 9.56
CA ASN A 230 -25.10 15.52 8.25
C ASN A 230 -24.12 15.20 7.09
N ASP A 231 -23.12 14.35 7.34
CA ASP A 231 -22.14 13.88 6.36
C ASP A 231 -22.17 12.34 6.27
N LEU A 232 -21.88 11.80 5.09
CA LEU A 232 -21.90 10.35 4.85
C LEU A 232 -20.55 9.67 5.07
N ARG A 233 -19.45 10.41 5.27
CA ARG A 233 -18.10 9.90 5.48
C ARG A 233 -17.83 9.54 6.95
N GLY A 234 -17.03 8.51 7.19
CA GLY A 234 -16.74 7.97 8.54
C GLY A 234 -17.95 7.27 9.16
N LYS A 235 -18.69 6.48 8.36
CA LYS A 235 -20.00 5.90 8.72
C LYS A 235 -20.11 4.42 8.32
N VAL A 236 -21.10 3.76 8.92
CA VAL A 236 -21.79 2.62 8.30
C VAL A 236 -23.17 3.11 7.87
N LEU A 237 -23.41 3.11 6.57
CA LEU A 237 -24.67 3.50 5.95
C LEU A 237 -25.56 2.27 5.78
N ARG A 238 -26.88 2.44 5.86
CA ARG A 238 -27.86 1.39 5.61
C ARG A 238 -29.04 1.90 4.81
N ILE A 239 -29.29 1.31 3.66
CA ILE A 239 -30.37 1.67 2.73
C ILE A 239 -31.10 0.43 2.23
N THR A 240 -32.30 0.60 1.66
CA THR A 240 -33.03 -0.46 0.96
C THR A 240 -33.06 -0.14 -0.54
N PRO A 241 -32.18 -0.75 -1.35
CA PRO A 241 -32.17 -0.58 -2.80
C PRO A 241 -33.53 -0.81 -3.47
N GLN A 242 -33.82 -0.04 -4.52
CA GLN A 242 -35.01 -0.21 -5.35
C GLN A 242 -34.64 -0.64 -6.78
N ALA A 243 -35.60 -1.26 -7.47
CA ALA A 243 -35.40 -1.79 -8.81
C ALA A 243 -35.04 -0.70 -9.84
N ASP A 244 -35.52 0.52 -9.68
CA ASP A 244 -35.29 1.66 -10.58
C ASP A 244 -33.91 2.32 -10.40
N GLY A 245 -33.12 1.90 -9.41
CA GLY A 245 -31.83 2.50 -9.07
C GLY A 245 -31.91 3.58 -7.99
N THR A 246 -33.09 3.80 -7.40
CA THR A 246 -33.24 4.61 -6.18
C THR A 246 -33.06 3.74 -4.93
N TYR A 247 -33.25 4.32 -3.74
CA TYR A 247 -33.28 3.60 -2.48
C TYR A 247 -34.33 4.21 -1.54
N THR A 248 -34.73 3.43 -0.53
CA THR A 248 -35.51 3.91 0.61
C THR A 248 -34.71 3.79 1.90
N ILE A 249 -35.15 4.49 2.96
CA ILE A 249 -34.50 4.41 4.27
C ILE A 249 -35.21 3.35 5.11
N PRO A 250 -34.54 2.26 5.51
CA PRO A 250 -35.13 1.29 6.41
C PRO A 250 -35.32 1.88 7.81
N SER A 251 -36.31 1.38 8.53
CA SER A 251 -36.51 1.75 9.95
C SER A 251 -35.33 1.27 10.81
N GLY A 252 -35.02 2.03 11.85
CA GLY A 252 -33.96 1.66 12.80
C GLY A 252 -32.57 2.06 12.35
N ASN A 253 -32.43 3.06 11.48
CA ASN A 253 -31.19 3.84 11.36
C ASN A 253 -31.06 4.83 12.52
N LEU A 254 -29.86 5.40 12.71
CA LEU A 254 -29.54 6.28 13.84
C LEU A 254 -30.42 7.53 13.86
N PHE A 255 -30.75 8.06 12.68
CA PHE A 255 -31.60 9.23 12.53
C PHE A 255 -32.85 8.90 11.70
N ALA A 256 -34.02 9.31 12.19
CA ALA A 256 -35.25 9.16 11.44
C ALA A 256 -35.28 10.13 10.24
N PRO A 257 -35.87 9.75 9.09
CA PRO A 257 -36.09 10.66 7.97
C PRO A 257 -36.75 11.97 8.40
N GLY A 258 -36.20 13.11 7.94
CA GLY A 258 -36.67 14.45 8.30
C GLY A 258 -36.10 15.02 9.60
N THR A 259 -35.24 14.30 10.31
CA THR A 259 -34.52 14.84 11.47
C THR A 259 -33.56 15.96 11.01
N ALA A 260 -33.70 17.15 11.58
CA ALA A 260 -32.93 18.32 11.17
C ALA A 260 -31.42 18.11 11.35
N ASN A 261 -30.64 18.57 10.36
CA ASN A 261 -29.17 18.49 10.33
C ASN A 261 -28.63 17.06 10.49
N THR A 262 -29.29 16.08 9.88
CA THR A 262 -28.85 14.69 9.89
C THR A 262 -29.06 14.00 8.55
N ARG A 263 -28.28 12.95 8.29
CA ARG A 263 -28.48 12.02 7.18
C ARG A 263 -29.18 10.74 7.66
N PRO A 264 -30.39 10.44 7.18
CA PRO A 264 -31.13 9.25 7.61
C PRO A 264 -30.53 7.93 7.11
N GLU A 265 -29.57 7.97 6.18
CA GLU A 265 -28.80 6.82 5.72
C GLU A 265 -27.86 6.25 6.80
N ILE A 266 -27.51 7.04 7.81
CA ILE A 266 -26.53 6.66 8.84
C ILE A 266 -27.13 5.60 9.77
N TYR A 267 -26.57 4.39 9.75
CA TYR A 267 -26.84 3.35 10.74
C TYR A 267 -25.89 3.48 11.93
N ALA A 268 -24.60 3.64 11.67
CA ALA A 268 -23.60 3.94 12.70
C ALA A 268 -22.63 5.03 12.21
N MET A 269 -22.07 5.79 13.16
CA MET A 269 -21.16 6.89 12.87
C MET A 269 -19.96 6.92 13.82
N GLY A 270 -19.00 7.79 13.54
CA GLY A 270 -17.85 8.02 14.41
C GLY A 270 -16.78 6.95 14.23
N PHE A 271 -16.49 6.61 12.97
CA PHE A 271 -15.40 5.73 12.57
C PHE A 271 -14.35 6.52 11.79
N ARG A 272 -13.09 6.09 11.81
CA ARG A 272 -11.99 6.72 11.05
C ARG A 272 -11.81 6.05 9.69
N ASN A 273 -11.42 4.78 9.68
CA ASN A 273 -11.30 3.97 8.48
C ASN A 273 -11.96 2.58 8.68
N PRO A 274 -13.31 2.52 8.62
CA PRO A 274 -14.06 1.28 8.72
C PRO A 274 -13.87 0.43 7.46
N PHE A 275 -12.75 -0.29 7.35
CA PHE A 275 -12.26 -0.78 6.05
C PHE A 275 -12.97 -2.04 5.53
N ARG A 276 -13.13 -3.10 6.34
CA ARG A 276 -14.03 -4.25 6.02
C ARG A 276 -15.05 -4.50 7.12
N MET A 277 -16.23 -4.94 6.69
CA MET A 277 -17.30 -5.37 7.56
C MET A 277 -18.00 -6.63 7.04
N SER A 278 -18.77 -7.27 7.90
CA SER A 278 -19.81 -8.20 7.47
C SER A 278 -21.08 -8.01 8.27
N VAL A 279 -22.21 -8.37 7.67
CA VAL A 279 -23.50 -8.44 8.32
C VAL A 279 -23.81 -9.91 8.59
N ASP A 280 -23.86 -10.30 9.85
CA ASP A 280 -24.30 -11.65 10.22
C ASP A 280 -25.79 -11.79 9.95
N LYS A 281 -26.14 -12.40 8.82
CA LYS A 281 -27.52 -12.55 8.32
C LYS A 281 -28.47 -13.20 9.33
N ALA A 282 -27.97 -14.05 10.21
CA ALA A 282 -28.79 -14.69 11.24
C ALA A 282 -29.27 -13.72 12.33
N THR A 283 -28.49 -12.67 12.62
CA THR A 283 -28.76 -11.75 13.73
C THR A 283 -28.96 -10.29 13.30
N GLY A 284 -28.52 -9.91 12.09
CA GLY A 284 -28.47 -8.54 11.60
C GLY A 284 -27.34 -7.69 12.21
N ILE A 285 -26.42 -8.30 12.96
CA ILE A 285 -25.32 -7.59 13.64
C ILE A 285 -24.19 -7.35 12.64
N VAL A 286 -23.63 -6.13 12.65
CA VAL A 286 -22.47 -5.79 11.83
C VAL A 286 -21.19 -6.00 12.63
N TYR A 287 -20.21 -6.69 12.05
CA TYR A 287 -18.86 -6.86 12.57
C TYR A 287 -17.92 -6.06 11.68
N LEU A 288 -17.08 -5.20 12.27
CA LEU A 288 -16.34 -4.17 11.55
C LEU A 288 -14.91 -4.06 12.09
N GLY A 289 -13.90 -3.96 11.22
CA GLY A 289 -12.57 -3.46 11.59
C GLY A 289 -12.48 -1.95 11.36
N ASP A 290 -11.95 -1.20 12.33
CA ASP A 290 -11.73 0.24 12.23
C ASP A 290 -10.30 0.61 12.67
N TYR A 291 -9.57 1.30 11.79
CA TYR A 291 -8.24 1.81 12.11
C TYR A 291 -8.35 3.04 12.98
N GLY A 292 -7.54 3.14 14.01
CA GLY A 292 -7.38 4.35 14.81
C GLY A 292 -6.11 5.14 14.44
N PRO A 293 -5.72 6.11 15.27
CA PRO A 293 -4.59 6.98 14.98
C PRO A 293 -3.24 6.35 15.33
N ASP A 294 -2.16 6.97 14.86
CA ASP A 294 -0.80 6.40 14.83
C ASP A 294 0.12 6.91 15.96
N ALA A 295 -0.44 7.49 17.03
CA ALA A 295 0.35 8.12 18.10
C ALA A 295 1.25 7.10 18.80
N GLY A 296 2.57 7.33 18.82
CA GLY A 296 3.54 6.42 19.46
C GLY A 296 3.45 6.31 20.99
N GLY A 297 2.67 7.17 21.65
CA GLY A 297 2.45 7.12 23.10
C GLY A 297 1.36 8.05 23.57
N THR A 298 0.86 7.85 24.79
CA THR A 298 -0.18 8.70 25.37
C THR A 298 0.37 10.05 25.81
N ASN A 299 -0.36 11.12 25.47
CA ASN A 299 -0.08 12.47 25.93
C ASN A 299 -1.31 13.05 26.64
N PRO A 300 -1.22 13.38 27.95
CA PRO A 300 -2.33 13.93 28.73
C PRO A 300 -2.96 15.22 28.16
N ASN A 301 -2.23 15.95 27.31
CA ASN A 301 -2.68 17.17 26.66
C ASN A 301 -3.17 16.93 25.21
N ARG A 302 -3.10 15.72 24.66
CA ARG A 302 -3.55 15.45 23.29
C ARG A 302 -4.56 14.30 23.23
N GLY A 303 -4.20 13.14 23.77
CA GLY A 303 -5.00 11.93 23.67
C GLY A 303 -4.19 10.65 23.97
N PRO A 304 -4.83 9.49 23.82
CA PRO A 304 -4.17 8.20 24.00
C PRO A 304 -3.13 7.91 22.90
N GLN A 305 -2.25 6.95 23.19
CA GLN A 305 -1.48 6.20 22.20
C GLN A 305 -2.42 5.60 21.15
N GLY A 306 -1.90 5.42 19.93
CA GLY A 306 -2.57 4.73 18.84
C GLY A 306 -3.11 3.37 19.27
N GLN A 307 -4.35 3.11 18.86
CA GLN A 307 -5.06 1.87 19.11
C GLN A 307 -6.13 1.70 18.04
N VAL A 308 -6.52 0.45 17.78
CA VAL A 308 -7.44 0.09 16.70
C VAL A 308 -8.51 -0.87 17.21
N GLU A 309 -9.57 -1.05 16.43
CA GLU A 309 -10.81 -1.63 16.95
C GLU A 309 -11.40 -2.71 16.03
N PHE A 310 -11.92 -3.77 16.66
CA PHE A 310 -13.03 -4.52 16.09
C PHE A 310 -14.32 -4.13 16.80
N ASN A 311 -15.32 -3.73 16.01
CA ASN A 311 -16.60 -3.24 16.47
C ASN A 311 -17.71 -4.27 16.17
N ARG A 312 -18.59 -4.50 17.16
CA ARG A 312 -19.78 -5.35 17.04
C ARG A 312 -21.04 -4.51 17.20
N ILE A 313 -21.58 -4.06 16.08
CA ILE A 313 -22.65 -3.07 16.00
C ILE A 313 -24.00 -3.79 16.08
N THR A 314 -24.49 -3.93 17.31
CA THR A 314 -25.78 -4.57 17.61
C THR A 314 -26.99 -3.63 17.48
N ALA A 315 -26.74 -2.32 17.43
CA ALA A 315 -27.76 -1.29 17.28
C ALA A 315 -27.11 0.02 16.77
N PRO A 316 -27.90 0.92 16.14
CA PRO A 316 -27.43 2.22 15.69
C PRO A 316 -26.71 3.01 16.78
N GLY A 317 -25.68 3.77 16.43
CA GLY A 317 -24.97 4.59 17.41
C GLY A 317 -23.76 5.34 16.89
N ASN A 318 -23.17 6.14 17.77
CA ASN A 318 -21.89 6.81 17.57
C ASN A 318 -20.77 5.98 18.24
N TYR A 319 -19.66 5.73 17.53
CA TYR A 319 -18.51 4.94 17.97
C TYR A 319 -17.29 5.80 18.31
N GLY A 320 -17.44 7.13 18.30
CA GLY A 320 -16.59 8.02 19.08
C GLY A 320 -15.65 8.90 18.27
N TRP A 321 -15.07 8.40 17.17
CA TRP A 321 -14.11 9.15 16.37
C TRP A 321 -14.73 10.45 15.81
N PRO A 322 -14.04 11.61 15.85
CA PRO A 322 -12.63 11.82 16.23
C PRO A 322 -12.38 12.15 17.71
N TYR A 323 -13.39 12.08 18.57
CA TYR A 323 -13.31 12.60 19.94
C TYR A 323 -12.97 11.54 20.99
N CYS A 324 -13.39 10.31 20.74
CA CYS A 324 -13.33 9.18 21.65
C CYS A 324 -12.87 7.93 20.91
N THR A 325 -12.21 7.01 21.61
CA THR A 325 -11.80 5.71 21.07
C THR A 325 -11.82 4.64 22.17
N GLY A 326 -11.76 3.38 21.76
CA GLY A 326 -11.59 2.23 22.63
C GLY A 326 -12.76 2.08 23.58
N THR A 327 -12.48 2.03 24.88
CA THR A 327 -13.53 1.89 25.90
C THR A 327 -14.15 3.20 26.37
N ASN A 328 -13.88 4.32 25.67
CA ASN A 328 -14.39 5.67 25.99
C ASN A 328 -14.06 6.13 27.42
N THR A 329 -12.95 5.63 27.97
CA THR A 329 -12.45 6.08 29.27
C THR A 329 -11.80 7.46 29.14
N SER A 330 -11.63 8.17 30.26
CA SER A 330 -10.96 9.48 30.25
C SER A 330 -9.53 9.43 29.71
N THR A 331 -8.83 8.30 29.84
CA THR A 331 -7.48 8.11 29.27
C THR A 331 -7.51 7.93 27.76
N GLU A 332 -8.57 7.32 27.23
CA GLU A 332 -8.79 7.04 25.79
C GLU A 332 -9.59 8.15 25.07
N THR A 333 -9.69 9.32 25.68
CA THR A 333 -10.43 10.47 25.14
C THR A 333 -9.46 11.56 24.70
N TYR A 334 -9.69 12.15 23.53
CA TYR A 334 -8.87 13.26 23.02
C TYR A 334 -9.22 14.58 23.73
N ASN A 335 -8.25 15.49 23.73
CA ASN A 335 -8.45 16.87 24.14
C ASN A 335 -8.93 17.71 22.95
N GLU A 336 -9.73 18.72 23.21
CA GLU A 336 -9.80 19.87 22.31
C GLU A 336 -8.39 20.46 22.16
N TYR A 337 -8.02 20.89 20.97
CA TYR A 337 -6.65 21.32 20.70
C TYR A 337 -6.61 22.46 19.69
N THR A 338 -5.96 23.55 20.07
CA THR A 338 -5.70 24.67 19.16
C THR A 338 -4.47 24.38 18.31
N PHE A 339 -4.64 24.22 17.00
CA PHE A 339 -3.52 23.98 16.09
C PHE A 339 -2.72 25.25 15.75
N PRO A 340 -1.41 25.13 15.44
CA PRO A 340 -0.63 23.89 15.35
C PRO A 340 -0.01 23.43 16.68
N SER A 341 0.17 24.33 17.65
CA SER A 341 1.06 24.11 18.80
C SER A 341 0.37 24.24 20.17
N GLY A 342 -0.96 24.22 20.20
CA GLY A 342 -1.77 24.39 21.39
C GLY A 342 -2.22 25.85 21.61
N PRO A 343 -2.79 26.14 22.79
CA PRO A 343 -2.92 25.24 23.94
C PRO A 343 -3.96 24.13 23.74
N SER A 344 -3.90 23.11 24.60
CA SER A 344 -4.93 22.09 24.72
C SER A 344 -6.06 22.55 25.63
N GLY A 345 -7.29 22.24 25.22
CA GLY A 345 -8.51 22.43 26.00
C GLY A 345 -8.89 21.20 26.82
N ALA A 346 -10.16 21.15 27.22
CA ALA A 346 -10.72 20.04 27.99
C ALA A 346 -10.84 18.77 27.13
N LYS A 347 -10.93 17.61 27.80
CA LYS A 347 -11.29 16.35 27.14
C LYS A 347 -12.76 16.37 26.74
N TYR A 348 -13.07 15.73 25.60
CA TYR A 348 -14.44 15.61 25.11
C TYR A 348 -15.32 14.75 26.03
N ASN A 349 -16.62 15.01 26.05
CA ASN A 349 -17.57 14.28 26.88
C ASN A 349 -18.15 13.06 26.13
N CYS A 350 -17.42 11.94 26.11
CA CYS A 350 -17.85 10.73 25.40
C CYS A 350 -19.19 10.17 25.90
N ALA A 351 -19.42 10.16 27.21
CA ALA A 351 -20.62 9.60 27.83
C ALA A 351 -21.87 10.49 27.65
N GLY A 352 -21.70 11.81 27.63
CA GLY A 352 -22.80 12.77 27.44
C GLY A 352 -23.03 13.21 26.00
N GLY A 353 -22.19 12.76 25.06
CA GLY A 353 -22.17 13.23 23.68
C GLY A 353 -21.08 14.29 23.48
N PRO A 354 -20.05 14.03 22.66
CA PRO A 354 -19.05 15.04 22.35
C PRO A 354 -19.68 16.19 21.54
N VAL A 355 -19.15 17.39 21.76
CA VAL A 355 -19.56 18.61 21.04
C VAL A 355 -18.70 18.74 19.80
N ASN A 356 -19.34 19.00 18.65
CA ASN A 356 -18.65 19.36 17.42
C ASN A 356 -18.86 20.85 17.15
N ASN A 357 -17.85 21.64 17.52
CA ASN A 357 -17.81 23.09 17.39
C ASN A 357 -17.05 23.57 16.15
N SER A 358 -16.57 22.66 15.29
CA SER A 358 -15.93 23.04 14.02
C SER A 358 -16.87 23.92 13.19
N PHE A 359 -16.32 25.00 12.63
CA PHE A 359 -17.05 25.84 11.68
C PHE A 359 -17.43 25.08 10.39
N ARG A 360 -16.84 23.91 10.16
CA ARG A 360 -17.14 22.99 9.04
C ARG A 360 -18.27 22.00 9.38
N ASN A 361 -18.78 21.98 10.62
CA ASN A 361 -19.90 21.12 11.00
C ASN A 361 -21.21 21.62 10.39
N THR A 362 -21.85 20.78 9.60
CA THR A 362 -23.19 21.02 9.02
C THR A 362 -24.29 20.21 9.70
N GLY A 363 -23.92 19.44 10.73
CA GLY A 363 -24.77 18.55 11.50
C GLY A 363 -25.24 19.13 12.83
N GLN A 364 -25.54 18.24 13.77
CA GLN A 364 -25.88 18.58 15.14
C GLN A 364 -24.62 19.03 15.90
N GLY A 365 -24.75 20.05 16.74
CA GLY A 365 -23.63 20.55 17.55
C GLY A 365 -23.23 19.63 18.70
N THR A 366 -24.10 18.70 19.10
CA THR A 366 -23.81 17.67 20.10
C THR A 366 -24.18 16.31 19.52
N LEU A 367 -23.22 15.39 19.54
CA LEU A 367 -23.39 14.06 18.96
C LEU A 367 -24.09 13.11 19.94
N PRO A 368 -24.67 12.00 19.45
CA PRO A 368 -25.03 10.88 20.33
C PRO A 368 -23.84 10.43 21.17
N ALA A 369 -24.11 9.94 22.39
CA ALA A 369 -23.09 9.40 23.27
C ALA A 369 -22.29 8.28 22.56
N ALA A 370 -20.97 8.29 22.77
CA ALA A 370 -20.08 7.31 22.17
C ALA A 370 -20.27 5.93 22.81
N LYS A 371 -20.33 4.90 21.98
CA LYS A 371 -20.34 3.49 22.37
C LYS A 371 -18.91 2.95 22.41
N PRO A 372 -18.57 2.09 23.38
CA PRO A 372 -17.24 1.53 23.46
C PRO A 372 -17.02 0.47 22.36
N ALA A 373 -15.77 0.33 21.94
CA ALA A 373 -15.32 -0.74 21.08
C ALA A 373 -15.59 -2.12 21.70
N TRP A 374 -15.81 -3.13 20.86
CA TRP A 374 -16.00 -4.50 21.33
C TRP A 374 -14.67 -5.16 21.69
N ILE A 375 -13.70 -5.07 20.78
CA ILE A 375 -12.30 -5.41 21.01
C ILE A 375 -11.48 -4.20 20.58
N ARG A 376 -10.63 -3.71 21.47
CA ARG A 376 -9.58 -2.76 21.14
C ARG A 376 -8.23 -3.44 21.34
N TYR A 377 -7.25 -3.09 20.52
CA TYR A 377 -5.88 -3.55 20.68
C TYR A 377 -4.90 -2.49 20.21
N GLY A 378 -3.65 -2.59 20.66
CA GLY A 378 -2.76 -1.44 20.68
C GLY A 378 -3.00 -0.57 21.92
N GLY A 379 -2.37 0.59 21.95
CA GLY A 379 -2.53 1.58 23.02
C GLY A 379 -2.10 1.14 24.43
N ASP A 380 -2.41 1.97 25.42
CA ASP A 380 -1.93 1.82 26.80
C ASP A 380 -2.37 0.52 27.50
N ALA A 381 -3.53 -0.02 27.12
CA ALA A 381 -3.99 -1.28 27.72
C ALA A 381 -3.49 -2.53 26.98
N GLY A 382 -2.73 -2.35 25.90
CA GLY A 382 -2.09 -3.40 25.14
C GLY A 382 -3.04 -4.19 24.26
N THR A 383 -2.52 -5.30 23.76
CA THR A 383 -3.19 -6.19 22.79
C THR A 383 -3.62 -7.48 23.49
N PRO A 384 -4.79 -8.07 23.17
CA PRO A 384 -5.07 -9.47 23.49
C PRO A 384 -3.86 -10.38 23.17
N PRO A 385 -3.38 -11.21 24.12
CA PRO A 385 -2.18 -12.02 23.91
C PRO A 385 -2.20 -12.87 22.65
N GLU A 386 -3.38 -13.38 22.27
CA GLU A 386 -3.61 -14.25 21.11
C GLU A 386 -3.37 -13.54 19.77
N PHE A 387 -3.42 -12.21 19.75
CA PHE A 387 -3.13 -11.40 18.56
C PHE A 387 -1.62 -11.16 18.36
N GLY A 388 -0.79 -11.49 19.36
CA GLY A 388 0.65 -11.22 19.33
C GLY A 388 0.99 -9.72 19.33
N GLY A 389 2.23 -9.37 18.94
CA GLY A 389 2.64 -7.99 18.70
C GLY A 389 2.71 -7.65 17.20
N GLY A 390 2.90 -6.38 16.87
CA GLY A 390 3.08 -5.89 15.50
C GLY A 390 2.04 -4.86 15.07
N SER A 391 1.84 -4.75 13.76
CA SER A 391 0.96 -3.79 13.06
C SER A 391 -0.45 -3.63 13.67
N GLU A 392 -1.08 -2.48 13.48
CA GLU A 392 -2.43 -2.19 13.95
C GLU A 392 -3.37 -1.98 12.76
N SER A 393 -3.77 -3.07 12.11
CA SER A 393 -4.47 -3.07 10.82
C SER A 393 -5.66 -4.04 10.80
N PRO A 394 -6.75 -3.73 11.52
CA PRO A 394 -7.92 -4.59 11.60
C PRO A 394 -8.70 -4.52 10.29
N MET A 395 -8.96 -5.68 9.69
CA MET A 395 -9.69 -5.73 8.43
C MET A 395 -11.18 -5.87 8.69
N GLY A 396 -11.58 -6.87 9.47
CA GLY A 396 -12.97 -7.29 9.62
C GLY A 396 -13.10 -8.78 9.35
N GLY A 397 -14.31 -9.25 9.02
CA GLY A 397 -14.55 -10.59 8.46
C GLY A 397 -15.92 -11.18 8.82
N PRO A 398 -16.25 -12.41 8.38
CA PRO A 398 -17.57 -12.98 8.50
C PRO A 398 -17.79 -13.73 9.82
N VAL A 399 -19.06 -13.93 10.18
CA VAL A 399 -19.46 -14.90 11.21
C VAL A 399 -19.78 -16.23 10.53
N TYR A 400 -19.19 -17.32 11.00
CA TYR A 400 -19.54 -18.65 10.49
C TYR A 400 -20.91 -19.09 11.01
N ARG A 401 -21.75 -19.60 10.11
CA ARG A 401 -23.07 -20.17 10.45
C ARG A 401 -23.16 -21.60 9.92
N TYR A 402 -23.19 -22.56 10.84
CA TYR A 402 -23.27 -23.97 10.49
C TYR A 402 -24.69 -24.32 10.01
N ASP A 403 -24.79 -24.85 8.79
CA ASP A 403 -26.03 -25.44 8.29
C ASP A 403 -25.92 -26.97 8.28
N PRO A 404 -26.69 -27.70 9.13
CA PRO A 404 -26.73 -29.15 9.10
C PRO A 404 -27.24 -29.73 7.78
N ASN A 405 -28.09 -28.99 7.05
CA ASN A 405 -28.70 -29.44 5.79
C ASN A 405 -27.84 -29.16 4.56
N LEU A 406 -26.77 -28.37 4.70
CA LEU A 406 -25.85 -28.10 3.62
C LEU A 406 -25.09 -29.38 3.24
N ASN A 407 -25.35 -29.89 2.04
CA ASN A 407 -24.65 -31.04 1.50
C ASN A 407 -23.28 -30.63 0.92
N SER A 408 -22.31 -30.42 1.81
CA SER A 408 -20.94 -30.08 1.48
C SER A 408 -19.99 -30.85 2.38
N SER A 409 -18.99 -31.51 1.78
CA SER A 409 -17.93 -32.21 2.51
C SER A 409 -16.84 -31.28 3.03
N VAL A 410 -16.83 -30.02 2.59
CA VAL A 410 -15.80 -29.02 2.92
C VAL A 410 -16.26 -27.96 3.92
N LYS A 411 -17.54 -28.00 4.32
CA LYS A 411 -18.10 -27.03 5.27
C LYS A 411 -17.44 -27.16 6.64
N PHE A 412 -17.22 -26.03 7.31
CA PHE A 412 -16.62 -26.03 8.64
C PHE A 412 -17.50 -26.77 9.67
N PRO A 413 -16.91 -27.24 10.79
CA PRO A 413 -17.63 -28.02 11.78
C PRO A 413 -18.58 -27.16 12.61
N GLN A 414 -19.63 -27.78 13.16
CA GLN A 414 -20.60 -27.12 14.05
C GLN A 414 -19.96 -26.45 15.26
N SER A 415 -18.79 -26.91 15.72
CA SER A 415 -18.06 -26.30 16.83
C SER A 415 -17.59 -24.86 16.57
N LEU A 416 -17.59 -24.41 15.32
CA LEU A 416 -17.27 -23.04 14.94
C LEU A 416 -18.51 -22.17 14.68
N ASP A 417 -19.72 -22.72 14.82
CA ASP A 417 -20.97 -21.96 14.61
C ASP A 417 -21.03 -20.73 15.51
N GLY A 418 -21.35 -19.58 14.91
CA GLY A 418 -21.46 -18.28 15.58
C GLY A 418 -20.12 -17.60 15.90
N ARG A 419 -18.97 -18.19 15.56
CA ARG A 419 -17.66 -17.54 15.73
C ARG A 419 -17.43 -16.49 14.66
N TYR A 420 -16.87 -15.36 15.07
CA TYR A 420 -16.43 -14.27 14.20
C TYR A 420 -15.00 -14.52 13.72
N PHE A 421 -14.78 -14.50 12.41
CA PHE A 421 -13.46 -14.68 11.80
C PHE A 421 -12.85 -13.30 11.55
N ALA A 422 -12.02 -12.84 12.49
CA ALA A 422 -11.32 -11.57 12.41
C ALA A 422 -10.04 -11.72 11.57
N GLY A 423 -9.90 -10.87 10.54
CA GLY A 423 -8.67 -10.72 9.76
C GLY A 423 -7.83 -9.53 10.21
N GLU A 424 -6.51 -9.70 10.17
CA GLU A 424 -5.53 -8.65 10.44
C GLU A 424 -4.48 -8.63 9.33
N LEU A 425 -4.34 -7.47 8.69
CA LEU A 425 -3.53 -7.31 7.48
C LEU A 425 -2.03 -7.37 7.78
N GLY A 426 -1.50 -6.51 8.63
CA GLY A 426 -0.05 -6.36 8.83
C GLY A 426 0.60 -7.49 9.64
N ARG A 427 -0.14 -8.08 10.58
CA ARG A 427 0.20 -9.25 11.39
C ARG A 427 -0.16 -10.58 10.71
N LYS A 428 -0.87 -10.53 9.57
CA LYS A 428 -1.07 -11.66 8.65
C LYS A 428 -1.76 -12.83 9.34
N TRP A 429 -2.93 -12.60 9.95
CA TRP A 429 -3.63 -13.67 10.65
C TRP A 429 -5.15 -13.73 10.48
N ILE A 430 -5.58 -14.98 10.61
CA ILE A 430 -6.87 -15.57 10.94
C ILE A 430 -7.20 -15.68 12.45
N ARG A 431 -8.23 -15.05 13.04
CA ARG A 431 -8.70 -15.44 14.40
C ARG A 431 -10.19 -15.76 14.43
N ALA A 432 -10.54 -16.92 14.98
CA ALA A 432 -11.92 -17.36 15.17
C ALA A 432 -12.38 -17.08 16.60
N ILE A 433 -13.06 -15.95 16.78
CA ILE A 433 -13.44 -15.38 18.06
C ILE A 433 -14.84 -15.87 18.45
N GLU A 434 -14.95 -16.50 19.61
CA GLU A 434 -16.23 -16.85 20.22
C GLU A 434 -16.96 -15.58 20.68
N VAL A 435 -18.26 -15.52 20.38
CA VAL A 435 -19.16 -14.53 20.95
C VAL A 435 -19.98 -15.20 22.05
N THR A 436 -19.70 -14.83 23.30
CA THR A 436 -20.41 -15.38 24.46
C THR A 436 -21.90 -15.07 24.41
N GLY A 437 -22.71 -15.79 25.20
CA GLY A 437 -24.17 -15.56 25.26
C GLY A 437 -24.58 -14.13 25.67
N SER A 438 -23.72 -13.37 26.35
CA SER A 438 -23.94 -11.95 26.67
C SER A 438 -23.46 -10.99 25.57
N GLY A 439 -22.89 -11.49 24.47
CA GLY A 439 -22.29 -10.71 23.40
C GLY A 439 -20.84 -10.26 23.66
N GLY A 440 -20.21 -10.69 24.76
CA GLY A 440 -18.81 -10.42 25.06
C GLY A 440 -17.86 -11.34 24.30
N VAL A 441 -16.57 -11.01 24.35
CA VAL A 441 -15.47 -11.78 23.73
C VAL A 441 -15.23 -13.04 24.55
N GLY A 442 -15.32 -14.21 23.92
CA GLY A 442 -14.98 -15.50 24.51
C GLY A 442 -13.58 -15.95 24.10
N ASP A 443 -13.44 -17.25 23.84
CA ASP A 443 -12.22 -17.86 23.33
C ASP A 443 -11.76 -17.26 21.98
N ILE A 444 -10.48 -16.88 21.88
CA ILE A 444 -9.85 -16.36 20.65
C ILE A 444 -9.02 -17.48 20.01
N GLY A 445 -9.64 -18.24 19.11
CA GLY A 445 -9.00 -19.36 18.44
C GLY A 445 -8.03 -18.91 17.35
N ILE A 446 -6.83 -19.49 17.33
CA ILE A 446 -5.89 -19.35 16.20
C ILE A 446 -6.45 -20.14 15.02
N PHE A 447 -6.71 -19.46 13.89
CA PHE A 447 -7.08 -20.13 12.65
C PHE A 447 -5.81 -20.41 11.81
N PRO A 448 -5.67 -21.59 11.19
CA PRO A 448 -4.46 -22.01 10.45
C PRO A 448 -4.34 -21.30 9.10
N TRP A 449 -4.08 -19.99 9.13
CA TRP A 449 -3.80 -19.16 7.97
C TRP A 449 -2.30 -19.16 7.64
N THR A 450 -1.95 -19.46 6.39
CA THR A 450 -0.57 -19.46 5.89
C THR A 450 -0.33 -18.49 4.72
N GLY A 451 -1.35 -17.71 4.35
CA GLY A 451 -1.18 -16.64 3.35
C GLY A 451 -0.51 -15.41 3.95
N THR A 452 -0.60 -14.29 3.26
CA THR A 452 0.04 -13.04 3.66
C THR A 452 -0.97 -12.05 4.26
N GLN A 453 -1.18 -10.91 3.63
CA GLN A 453 -2.00 -9.81 4.07
C GLN A 453 -3.47 -10.06 3.72
N VAL A 454 -4.27 -10.46 4.71
CA VAL A 454 -5.72 -10.69 4.51
C VAL A 454 -6.38 -9.38 4.09
N MET A 455 -6.98 -9.34 2.90
CA MET A 455 -7.63 -8.15 2.35
C MET A 455 -9.15 -8.18 2.53
N ASP A 456 -9.77 -9.32 2.24
CA ASP A 456 -11.21 -9.52 2.35
C ASP A 456 -11.52 -11.02 2.53
N MET A 457 -12.67 -11.36 3.10
CA MET A 457 -13.08 -12.75 3.31
C MET A 457 -14.59 -12.95 3.44
N ALA A 458 -15.08 -14.06 2.91
CA ALA A 458 -16.49 -14.43 3.00
C ALA A 458 -16.67 -15.95 3.05
N PHE A 459 -17.72 -16.44 3.74
CA PHE A 459 -18.13 -17.84 3.61
C PHE A 459 -18.95 -18.05 2.34
N GLY A 460 -18.57 -19.04 1.54
CA GLY A 460 -19.28 -19.41 0.32
C GLY A 460 -20.51 -20.28 0.58
N PRO A 461 -21.33 -20.54 -0.47
CA PRO A 461 -22.52 -21.38 -0.37
C PRO A 461 -22.21 -22.86 -0.06
N ASP A 462 -20.95 -23.27 -0.15
CA ASP A 462 -20.44 -24.60 0.23
C ASP A 462 -19.93 -24.67 1.68
N GLY A 463 -20.00 -23.56 2.42
CA GLY A 463 -19.57 -23.49 3.81
C GLY A 463 -18.05 -23.44 4.00
N ALA A 464 -17.29 -23.25 2.91
CA ALA A 464 -15.86 -22.98 2.94
C ALA A 464 -15.59 -21.47 3.11
N LEU A 465 -14.44 -21.11 3.69
CA LEU A 465 -14.01 -19.71 3.83
C LEU A 465 -13.21 -19.29 2.60
N TYR A 466 -13.64 -18.23 1.92
CA TYR A 466 -12.90 -17.62 0.82
C TYR A 466 -12.12 -16.42 1.36
N VAL A 467 -10.85 -16.31 0.99
CA VAL A 467 -9.96 -15.25 1.48
C VAL A 467 -9.23 -14.63 0.30
N LEU A 468 -9.36 -13.31 0.14
CA LEU A 468 -8.56 -12.50 -0.77
C LEU A 468 -7.32 -12.02 -0.01
N ASP A 469 -6.16 -12.34 -0.55
CA ASP A 469 -4.84 -12.06 0.02
C ASP A 469 -4.15 -11.00 -0.82
N TYR A 470 -3.80 -9.87 -0.20
CA TYR A 470 -3.18 -8.71 -0.83
C TYR A 470 -1.76 -8.96 -1.33
N GLY A 471 -1.07 -9.97 -0.79
CA GLY A 471 0.34 -10.20 -1.07
C GLY A 471 1.25 -9.28 -0.24
N THR A 472 2.52 -9.17 -0.67
CA THR A 472 3.55 -8.35 -0.04
C THR A 472 4.28 -7.48 -1.08
N GLY A 473 3.60 -7.13 -2.17
CA GLY A 473 4.21 -6.45 -3.32
C GLY A 473 5.18 -7.31 -4.14
N SER A 474 5.33 -8.61 -3.81
CA SER A 474 6.25 -9.55 -4.46
C SER A 474 5.54 -10.46 -5.48
N ASN A 475 4.44 -9.98 -6.06
CA ASN A 475 3.60 -10.73 -6.99
C ASN A 475 3.04 -12.06 -6.41
N ASN A 476 2.75 -12.06 -5.10
CA ASN A 476 2.30 -13.21 -4.31
C ASN A 476 0.88 -13.05 -3.72
N GLN A 477 0.13 -12.05 -4.17
CA GLN A 477 -1.32 -11.96 -3.90
C GLN A 477 -2.03 -13.22 -4.39
N ALA A 478 -3.12 -13.60 -3.72
CA ALA A 478 -3.83 -14.83 -4.01
C ALA A 478 -5.33 -14.75 -3.65
N LEU A 479 -6.14 -15.57 -4.30
CA LEU A 479 -7.49 -15.88 -3.86
C LEU A 479 -7.52 -17.32 -3.38
N TRP A 480 -7.89 -17.54 -2.11
CA TRP A 480 -7.92 -18.84 -1.47
C TRP A 480 -9.34 -19.29 -1.17
N ARG A 481 -9.59 -20.60 -1.29
CA ARG A 481 -10.72 -21.30 -0.67
C ARG A 481 -10.18 -22.21 0.41
N VAL A 482 -10.59 -21.99 1.65
CA VAL A 482 -10.19 -22.76 2.82
C VAL A 482 -11.28 -23.77 3.16
N GLU A 483 -10.92 -25.05 3.08
CA GLU A 483 -11.81 -26.19 3.21
C GLU A 483 -11.56 -26.91 4.54
N TYR A 484 -12.61 -27.41 5.18
CA TYR A 484 -12.49 -28.33 6.33
C TYR A 484 -12.61 -29.78 5.86
N LEU A 485 -11.63 -30.60 6.19
CA LEU A 485 -11.50 -31.98 5.67
C LEU A 485 -11.69 -33.06 6.74
N ALA A 486 -11.68 -32.71 8.04
CA ALA A 486 -11.81 -33.66 9.14
C ALA A 486 -10.84 -34.87 9.05
N ASN A 487 -9.58 -34.63 8.65
CA ASN A 487 -8.57 -35.67 8.36
C ASN A 487 -8.87 -36.58 7.15
N SER A 488 -9.72 -36.13 6.23
CA SER A 488 -9.84 -36.72 4.89
C SER A 488 -8.60 -36.38 4.05
N ASP A 489 -8.42 -37.14 2.97
CA ASP A 489 -7.37 -36.91 1.98
C ASP A 489 -7.44 -35.49 1.41
N ARG A 490 -6.29 -34.84 1.19
CA ARG A 490 -6.23 -33.43 0.78
C ARG A 490 -6.19 -33.33 -0.74
N ASN A 491 -6.84 -32.30 -1.29
CA ASN A 491 -6.72 -32.04 -2.72
C ASN A 491 -5.24 -31.83 -3.09
N PRO A 492 -4.75 -32.38 -4.20
CA PRO A 492 -3.38 -32.12 -4.62
C PRO A 492 -3.21 -30.63 -4.96
N VAL A 493 -2.02 -30.08 -4.72
CA VAL A 493 -1.67 -28.70 -5.07
C VAL A 493 -1.10 -28.69 -6.48
N ALA A 494 -1.80 -28.05 -7.42
CA ALA A 494 -1.30 -27.83 -8.77
C ALA A 494 -0.42 -26.57 -8.84
N LYS A 495 0.67 -26.64 -9.60
CA LYS A 495 1.45 -25.46 -10.02
C LYS A 495 1.67 -25.51 -11.52
N ALA A 496 1.21 -24.48 -12.22
CA ALA A 496 1.31 -24.36 -13.67
C ALA A 496 2.24 -23.19 -14.02
N ALA A 497 3.12 -23.41 -15.00
CA ALA A 497 3.89 -22.35 -15.64
C ALA A 497 3.98 -22.61 -17.15
N GLY A 498 4.22 -21.56 -17.93
CA GLY A 498 4.45 -21.63 -19.37
C GLY A 498 5.53 -20.65 -19.79
N THR A 499 6.42 -21.07 -20.69
CA THR A 499 7.49 -20.21 -21.23
C THR A 499 7.61 -20.39 -22.75
N PRO A 500 7.56 -19.30 -23.55
CA PRO A 500 7.13 -17.95 -23.17
C PRO A 500 5.61 -17.87 -22.92
N THR A 501 5.13 -16.83 -22.23
CA THR A 501 3.68 -16.57 -22.04
C THR A 501 3.08 -15.65 -23.11
N SER A 502 3.90 -15.08 -23.99
CA SER A 502 3.46 -14.27 -25.12
C SER A 502 4.42 -14.36 -26.30
N GLY A 503 3.95 -14.04 -27.51
CA GLY A 503 4.76 -14.01 -28.72
C GLY A 503 3.96 -14.18 -30.01
N GLN A 504 4.64 -14.08 -31.16
CA GLN A 504 4.04 -14.23 -32.48
C GLN A 504 3.57 -15.67 -32.78
N SER A 505 2.51 -15.78 -33.58
CA SER A 505 2.07 -17.07 -34.12
C SER A 505 2.98 -17.53 -35.27
N PRO A 506 3.36 -18.83 -35.35
CA PRO A 506 3.05 -19.89 -34.39
C PRO A 506 3.90 -19.77 -33.11
N LEU A 507 3.24 -19.78 -31.95
CA LEU A 507 3.88 -19.67 -30.64
C LEU A 507 3.99 -21.05 -29.99
N THR A 508 5.21 -21.55 -29.82
CA THR A 508 5.46 -22.80 -29.07
C THR A 508 5.78 -22.48 -27.62
N VAL A 509 4.96 -23.02 -26.71
CA VAL A 509 5.10 -22.83 -25.26
C VAL A 509 5.51 -24.13 -24.61
N ALA A 510 6.54 -24.08 -23.77
CA ALA A 510 6.91 -25.17 -22.88
C ALA A 510 6.18 -25.00 -21.54
N PHE A 511 5.34 -25.98 -21.20
CA PHE A 511 4.60 -25.98 -19.94
C PHE A 511 5.33 -26.79 -18.87
N SER A 512 5.17 -26.35 -17.63
CA SER A 512 5.78 -26.97 -16.46
C SER A 512 4.74 -27.19 -15.36
N SER A 513 4.81 -28.36 -14.73
CA SER A 513 4.06 -28.70 -13.52
C SER A 513 4.92 -28.62 -12.25
N ALA A 514 6.12 -28.05 -12.34
CA ALA A 514 7.10 -28.04 -11.26
C ALA A 514 6.55 -27.43 -9.96
N GLY A 515 6.69 -28.19 -8.87
CA GLY A 515 6.19 -27.82 -7.54
C GLY A 515 4.74 -28.20 -7.28
N SER A 516 4.06 -28.89 -8.22
CA SER A 516 2.82 -29.61 -7.93
C SER A 516 3.11 -30.78 -6.98
N LEU A 517 2.25 -31.01 -6.00
CA LEU A 517 2.42 -32.09 -5.03
C LEU A 517 1.08 -32.58 -4.48
N ASP A 518 1.05 -33.84 -4.10
CA ASP A 518 0.04 -34.40 -3.21
C ASP A 518 0.52 -34.20 -1.75
N PRO A 519 -0.27 -33.54 -0.88
CA PRO A 519 0.10 -33.37 0.54
C PRO A 519 0.34 -34.69 1.30
N GLU A 520 -0.19 -35.81 0.81
CA GLU A 520 0.00 -37.17 1.34
C GLU A 520 1.20 -37.89 0.69
N GLY A 521 1.83 -37.27 -0.31
CA GLY A 521 3.02 -37.79 -0.99
C GLY A 521 2.72 -38.83 -2.08
N GLY A 522 1.46 -38.99 -2.47
CA GLY A 522 1.04 -39.84 -3.58
C GLY A 522 1.52 -39.34 -4.94
N ALA A 523 1.54 -40.27 -5.90
CA ALA A 523 1.95 -39.96 -7.27
C ALA A 523 0.81 -39.27 -8.03
N LEU A 524 1.10 -38.10 -8.59
CA LEU A 524 0.15 -37.33 -9.38
C LEU A 524 0.06 -37.84 -10.83
N SER A 525 -1.16 -37.85 -11.36
CA SER A 525 -1.42 -37.86 -12.79
C SER A 525 -1.73 -36.44 -13.29
N TYR A 526 -1.46 -36.16 -14.56
CA TYR A 526 -1.50 -34.80 -15.12
C TYR A 526 -2.46 -34.74 -16.30
N ARG A 527 -3.21 -33.64 -16.41
CA ARG A 527 -4.02 -33.30 -17.57
C ARG A 527 -3.92 -31.81 -17.86
N TRP A 528 -3.37 -31.49 -19.02
CA TRP A 528 -3.34 -30.13 -19.56
C TRP A 528 -4.47 -29.93 -20.56
N THR A 529 -5.13 -28.77 -20.49
CA THR A 529 -5.99 -28.23 -21.55
C THR A 529 -5.43 -26.89 -21.99
N PHE A 530 -5.22 -26.68 -23.29
CA PHE A 530 -4.51 -25.50 -23.80
C PHE A 530 -5.44 -24.32 -24.18
N GLY A 531 -6.76 -24.46 -24.04
CA GLY A 531 -7.71 -23.39 -24.35
C GLY A 531 -8.01 -23.20 -25.85
N ASP A 532 -7.52 -24.09 -26.71
CA ASP A 532 -7.81 -24.18 -28.15
C ASP A 532 -8.43 -25.53 -28.56
N GLY A 533 -8.81 -26.35 -27.57
CA GLY A 533 -9.35 -27.70 -27.75
C GLY A 533 -8.29 -28.81 -27.66
N ALA A 534 -7.00 -28.50 -27.71
CA ALA A 534 -5.94 -29.49 -27.52
C ALA A 534 -5.69 -29.81 -26.04
N THR A 535 -5.21 -31.02 -25.77
CA THR A 535 -4.93 -31.54 -24.42
C THR A 535 -3.65 -32.37 -24.38
N SER A 536 -3.06 -32.53 -23.20
CA SER A 536 -1.93 -33.45 -22.97
C SER A 536 -2.01 -34.12 -21.60
N THR A 537 -1.41 -35.30 -21.45
CA THR A 537 -1.25 -36.00 -20.15
C THR A 537 0.19 -36.05 -19.66
N ALA A 538 1.13 -35.43 -20.39
CA ALA A 538 2.51 -35.30 -19.93
C ALA A 538 2.59 -34.28 -18.79
N ALA A 539 3.51 -34.48 -17.83
CA ALA A 539 3.72 -33.54 -16.74
C ALA A 539 4.22 -32.17 -17.24
N ASN A 540 5.12 -32.18 -18.22
CA ASN A 540 5.74 -30.96 -18.80
C ASN A 540 5.65 -31.01 -20.34
N PRO A 541 4.46 -30.78 -20.94
CA PRO A 541 4.29 -30.84 -22.39
C PRO A 541 4.80 -29.57 -23.08
N THR A 542 5.03 -29.67 -24.38
CA THR A 542 5.09 -28.51 -25.28
C THR A 542 3.81 -28.45 -26.11
N HIS A 543 3.33 -27.24 -26.41
CA HIS A 543 2.19 -27.03 -27.31
C HIS A 543 2.41 -25.80 -28.19
N THR A 544 1.96 -25.87 -29.43
CA THR A 544 2.12 -24.81 -30.42
C THR A 544 0.78 -24.22 -30.80
N TYR A 545 0.58 -22.95 -30.47
CA TYR A 545 -0.59 -22.18 -30.87
C TYR A 545 -0.37 -21.56 -32.25
N THR A 546 -1.30 -21.79 -33.16
CA THR A 546 -1.24 -21.29 -34.55
C THR A 546 -2.21 -20.14 -34.82
N ALA A 547 -3.19 -19.93 -33.95
CA ALA A 547 -4.17 -18.85 -34.06
C ALA A 547 -3.92 -17.79 -32.99
N ASN A 548 -3.84 -16.53 -33.42
CA ASN A 548 -3.73 -15.37 -32.54
C ASN A 548 -4.89 -15.31 -31.52
N GLY A 549 -4.65 -14.65 -30.39
CA GLY A 549 -5.60 -14.47 -29.30
C GLY A 549 -5.06 -14.94 -27.95
N SER A 550 -5.81 -14.63 -26.90
CA SER A 550 -5.52 -15.09 -25.54
C SER A 550 -6.00 -16.54 -25.35
N ARG A 551 -5.20 -17.36 -24.66
CA ARG A 551 -5.44 -18.77 -24.37
C ARG A 551 -5.16 -19.04 -22.91
N THR A 552 -6.07 -19.73 -22.23
CA THR A 552 -5.85 -20.17 -20.86
C THR A 552 -5.43 -21.64 -20.86
N ALA A 553 -4.15 -21.90 -20.59
CA ALA A 553 -3.67 -23.25 -20.38
C ALA A 553 -3.89 -23.65 -18.92
N THR A 554 -4.56 -24.77 -18.69
CA THR A 554 -4.91 -25.24 -17.34
C THR A 554 -4.30 -26.61 -17.11
N LEU A 555 -3.52 -26.74 -16.05
CA LEU A 555 -3.08 -28.01 -15.48
C LEU A 555 -4.12 -28.48 -14.48
N THR A 556 -4.55 -29.73 -14.61
CA THR A 556 -5.25 -30.48 -13.56
C THR A 556 -4.34 -31.62 -13.13
N VAL A 557 -4.04 -31.72 -11.85
CA VAL A 557 -3.37 -32.88 -11.24
C VAL A 557 -4.39 -33.70 -10.48
N THR A 558 -4.24 -35.02 -10.53
CA THR A 558 -5.12 -35.96 -9.81
C THR A 558 -4.28 -36.94 -9.00
N ASP A 559 -4.59 -37.09 -7.73
CA ASP A 559 -3.92 -38.00 -6.80
C ASP A 559 -4.46 -39.45 -6.92
N PRO A 560 -3.92 -40.42 -6.16
CA PRO A 560 -4.40 -41.79 -6.16
C PRO A 560 -5.82 -42.00 -5.60
N ALA A 561 -6.34 -41.07 -4.79
CA ALA A 561 -7.70 -41.10 -4.26
C ALA A 561 -8.73 -40.51 -5.23
N GLY A 562 -8.27 -39.87 -6.31
CA GLY A 562 -9.10 -39.25 -7.33
C GLY A 562 -9.44 -37.78 -7.04
N LEU A 563 -8.83 -37.16 -6.03
CA LEU A 563 -8.99 -35.73 -5.78
C LEU A 563 -8.15 -34.94 -6.78
N THR A 564 -8.57 -33.70 -7.04
CA THR A 564 -7.98 -32.88 -8.09
C THR A 564 -7.61 -31.49 -7.61
N GLY A 565 -6.49 -30.99 -8.11
CA GLY A 565 -6.07 -29.60 -8.01
C GLY A 565 -5.85 -29.03 -9.39
N SER A 566 -6.13 -27.74 -9.57
CA SER A 566 -5.96 -27.05 -10.85
C SER A 566 -5.17 -25.76 -10.70
N ALA A 567 -4.40 -25.43 -11.73
CA ALA A 567 -3.69 -24.15 -11.86
C ALA A 567 -3.65 -23.75 -13.33
N SER A 568 -3.74 -22.45 -13.60
CA SER A 568 -3.81 -21.92 -14.97
C SER A 568 -2.69 -20.92 -15.25
N VAL A 569 -2.36 -20.78 -16.54
CA VAL A 569 -1.44 -19.76 -17.05
C VAL A 569 -2.04 -19.13 -18.31
N GLN A 570 -2.07 -17.81 -18.37
CA GLN A 570 -2.53 -17.06 -19.54
C GLN A 570 -1.41 -16.96 -20.58
N ILE A 571 -1.75 -17.29 -21.83
CA ILE A 571 -0.87 -17.24 -22.99
C ILE A 571 -1.45 -16.25 -24.01
N THR A 572 -0.65 -15.31 -24.51
CA THR A 572 -1.07 -14.35 -25.54
C THR A 572 -0.37 -14.65 -26.85
N VAL A 573 -1.12 -15.06 -27.87
CA VAL A 573 -0.60 -15.46 -29.18
C VAL A 573 -0.82 -14.33 -30.19
N GLY A 574 0.20 -13.98 -30.95
CA GLY A 574 0.18 -12.91 -31.96
C GLY A 574 0.62 -11.54 -31.45
N ASN A 575 1.05 -11.44 -30.19
CA ASN A 575 1.62 -10.23 -29.60
C ASN A 575 2.71 -10.61 -28.59
N THR A 576 3.85 -9.92 -28.59
CA THR A 576 4.96 -10.18 -27.67
C THR A 576 4.92 -9.14 -26.55
N ALA A 577 5.09 -9.55 -25.29
CA ALA A 577 5.14 -8.57 -24.21
C ALA A 577 6.35 -7.62 -24.39
N PRO A 578 6.18 -6.31 -24.15
CA PRO A 578 7.27 -5.36 -24.33
C PRO A 578 8.37 -5.61 -23.29
N THR A 579 9.61 -5.26 -23.61
CA THR A 579 10.70 -5.20 -22.62
C THR A 579 10.86 -3.76 -22.16
N VAL A 580 10.67 -3.51 -20.87
CA VAL A 580 10.85 -2.20 -20.24
C VAL A 580 12.07 -2.26 -19.34
N ASP A 581 13.00 -1.32 -19.48
CA ASP A 581 14.16 -1.20 -18.59
C ASP A 581 14.32 0.22 -18.07
N LEU A 582 14.09 0.38 -16.76
CA LEU A 582 14.38 1.60 -16.02
C LEU A 582 15.88 1.64 -15.70
N ARG A 583 16.63 2.42 -16.50
CA ARG A 583 18.09 2.57 -16.39
C ARG A 583 18.50 3.52 -15.27
N VAL A 584 17.73 4.59 -15.11
CA VAL A 584 17.90 5.62 -14.09
C VAL A 584 16.52 5.87 -13.47
N PRO A 585 16.38 5.97 -12.14
CA PRO A 585 17.43 5.81 -11.13
C PRO A 585 17.94 4.36 -10.99
N GLY A 586 19.13 4.19 -10.41
CA GLY A 586 19.70 2.87 -10.15
C GLY A 586 19.01 2.16 -8.97
N ASN A 587 18.98 0.82 -8.97
CA ASN A 587 18.45 0.08 -7.83
C ASN A 587 19.34 0.28 -6.59
N GLY A 588 18.72 0.54 -5.44
CA GLY A 588 19.37 0.90 -4.19
C GLY A 588 19.92 2.33 -4.14
N GLN A 589 19.67 3.18 -5.14
CA GLN A 589 20.25 4.52 -5.18
C GLN A 589 19.85 5.36 -3.94
N PRO A 590 20.83 5.97 -3.23
CA PRO A 590 20.52 6.89 -2.14
C PRO A 590 19.81 8.17 -2.61
N PHE A 591 18.71 8.53 -1.98
CA PHE A 591 17.95 9.77 -2.22
C PHE A 591 17.53 10.42 -0.91
N SER A 592 17.09 11.68 -0.96
CA SER A 592 16.38 12.35 0.13
C SER A 592 14.97 12.72 -0.31
N PHE A 593 14.01 12.68 0.61
CA PHE A 593 12.70 13.28 0.37
C PHE A 593 12.85 14.77 0.06
N GLY A 594 12.08 15.27 -0.92
CA GLY A 594 12.29 16.58 -1.53
C GLY A 594 13.27 16.60 -2.71
N ASP A 595 14.02 15.51 -2.97
CA ASP A 595 14.89 15.43 -4.15
C ASP A 595 14.05 15.40 -5.44
N THR A 596 14.58 16.00 -6.51
CA THR A 596 14.10 15.74 -7.88
C THR A 596 14.94 14.64 -8.51
N VAL A 597 14.34 13.47 -8.71
CA VAL A 597 15.02 12.27 -9.20
C VAL A 597 14.81 12.15 -10.71
N PRO A 598 15.88 12.14 -11.53
CA PRO A 598 15.76 11.90 -12.96
C PRO A 598 15.40 10.44 -13.24
N PHE A 599 14.71 10.19 -14.35
CA PHE A 599 14.49 8.85 -14.87
C PHE A 599 14.89 8.72 -16.34
N GLN A 600 15.31 7.51 -16.70
CA GLN A 600 15.57 7.11 -18.09
C GLN A 600 15.08 5.67 -18.28
N VAL A 601 14.18 5.49 -19.23
CA VAL A 601 13.57 4.21 -19.60
C VAL A 601 13.95 3.86 -21.02
N THR A 602 14.35 2.62 -21.25
CA THR A 602 14.43 2.03 -22.59
C THR A 602 13.32 1.01 -22.74
N VAL A 603 12.52 1.13 -23.80
CA VAL A 603 11.49 0.16 -24.13
C VAL A 603 11.80 -0.43 -25.50
N THR A 604 11.62 -1.74 -25.63
CA THR A 604 11.66 -2.42 -26.93
C THR A 604 10.45 -3.33 -27.05
N ASP A 605 9.78 -3.24 -28.19
CA ASP A 605 8.62 -4.05 -28.52
C ASP A 605 8.75 -4.50 -29.99
N PRO A 606 8.69 -5.81 -30.28
CA PRO A 606 8.86 -6.31 -31.64
C PRO A 606 7.77 -5.84 -32.61
N GLU A 607 6.56 -5.57 -32.13
CA GLU A 607 5.39 -5.27 -32.95
C GLU A 607 5.13 -3.75 -33.09
N ASP A 608 5.52 -2.94 -32.12
CA ASP A 608 5.22 -1.50 -32.09
C ASP A 608 6.24 -0.62 -32.83
N GLY A 609 7.38 -1.17 -33.23
CA GLY A 609 8.41 -0.45 -33.98
C GLY A 609 9.07 0.63 -33.13
N THR A 610 9.11 1.88 -33.60
CA THR A 610 9.61 3.00 -32.80
C THR A 610 8.66 3.29 -31.64
N ILE A 611 9.16 3.18 -30.42
CA ILE A 611 8.36 3.43 -29.22
C ILE A 611 7.97 4.90 -29.11
N ASP A 612 6.68 5.12 -28.89
CA ASP A 612 6.14 6.42 -28.50
C ASP A 612 6.38 6.64 -27.00
N CYS A 613 7.39 7.45 -26.68
CA CYS A 613 7.77 7.77 -25.31
C CYS A 613 6.65 8.46 -24.50
N THR A 614 5.63 9.03 -25.15
CA THR A 614 4.49 9.62 -24.42
C THR A 614 3.59 8.56 -23.77
N ARG A 615 3.73 7.28 -24.15
CA ARG A 615 3.01 6.14 -23.57
C ARG A 615 3.80 5.39 -22.50
N VAL A 616 5.08 5.70 -22.32
CA VAL A 616 5.87 5.15 -21.22
C VAL A 616 5.51 5.93 -19.97
N LYS A 617 4.96 5.26 -18.95
CA LYS A 617 4.61 5.89 -17.68
C LYS A 617 5.64 5.49 -16.62
N VAL A 618 6.14 6.47 -15.89
CA VAL A 618 7.01 6.27 -14.73
C VAL A 618 6.28 6.78 -13.51
N THR A 619 6.07 5.90 -12.56
CA THR A 619 5.33 6.16 -11.33
C THR A 619 6.32 6.16 -10.17
N TYR A 620 6.24 7.19 -9.33
CA TYR A 620 6.85 7.16 -8.01
C TYR A 620 5.83 6.60 -7.01
N LEU A 621 6.24 5.54 -6.32
CA LEU A 621 5.53 4.98 -5.20
C LEU A 621 6.34 5.20 -3.93
N LEU A 622 5.66 5.61 -2.87
CA LEU A 622 6.21 5.64 -1.52
C LEU A 622 6.01 4.26 -0.92
N GLY A 623 7.12 3.56 -0.68
CA GLY A 623 7.12 2.30 0.04
C GLY A 623 7.31 2.55 1.53
N HIS A 624 6.54 1.86 2.35
CA HIS A 624 6.75 1.84 3.79
C HIS A 624 6.39 0.48 4.38
N ASP A 625 7.24 0.05 5.32
CA ASP A 625 7.20 -1.24 5.99
C ASP A 625 7.09 -2.45 5.05
N GLN A 626 5.88 -2.81 4.62
CA GLN A 626 5.60 -3.99 3.80
C GLN A 626 4.77 -3.70 2.53
N HIS A 627 4.44 -2.44 2.23
CA HIS A 627 3.64 -2.10 1.05
C HIS A 627 4.07 -0.76 0.43
N GLN A 628 3.34 -0.33 -0.61
CA GLN A 628 3.65 0.88 -1.37
C GLN A 628 2.37 1.56 -1.84
N HIS A 629 2.38 2.90 -1.88
CA HIS A 629 1.32 3.72 -2.44
C HIS A 629 1.84 4.49 -3.63
N GLN A 630 1.06 4.54 -4.72
CA GLN A 630 1.36 5.44 -5.82
C GLN A 630 1.11 6.89 -5.37
N ILE A 631 2.14 7.73 -5.49
CA ILE A 631 2.07 9.14 -5.12
C ILE A 631 1.92 10.01 -6.37
N THR A 632 2.82 9.85 -7.35
CA THR A 632 2.80 10.66 -8.56
C THR A 632 3.33 9.88 -9.75
N SER A 633 3.04 10.36 -10.96
CA SER A 633 3.55 9.74 -12.18
C SER A 633 3.83 10.77 -13.26
N LYS A 634 4.68 10.40 -14.21
CA LYS A 634 5.01 11.19 -15.38
C LYS A 634 5.16 10.28 -16.59
N THR A 635 4.76 10.77 -17.76
CA THR A 635 4.98 10.07 -19.02
C THR A 635 6.27 10.54 -19.70
N GLY A 636 7.02 9.62 -20.30
CA GLY A 636 8.27 9.91 -21.02
C GLY A 636 9.26 8.76 -20.94
N CYS A 637 10.16 8.65 -21.93
CA CYS A 637 11.35 7.80 -21.81
C CYS A 637 12.47 8.48 -21.00
N THR A 638 12.43 9.81 -20.88
CA THR A 638 13.35 10.58 -20.03
C THR A 638 12.56 11.67 -19.31
N GLY A 639 13.03 12.06 -18.14
CA GLY A 639 12.41 13.12 -17.36
C GLY A 639 12.91 13.14 -15.93
N SER A 640 12.14 13.76 -15.05
CA SER A 640 12.36 13.77 -13.62
C SER A 640 11.04 13.82 -12.87
N ILE A 641 11.03 13.26 -11.67
CA ILE A 641 9.93 13.31 -10.71
C ILE A 641 10.46 13.97 -9.44
N ALA A 642 9.73 14.99 -8.95
CA ALA A 642 9.97 15.53 -7.63
C ALA A 642 9.41 14.54 -6.61
N VAL A 643 10.27 14.02 -5.75
CA VAL A 643 9.87 13.17 -4.64
C VAL A 643 9.37 14.09 -3.52
N PRO A 644 8.09 14.00 -3.12
CA PRO A 644 7.56 14.87 -2.07
C PRO A 644 8.36 14.74 -0.77
N VAL A 645 8.33 15.80 0.05
CA VAL A 645 8.78 15.66 1.43
C VAL A 645 7.74 14.79 2.13
N ASP A 646 8.16 13.65 2.67
CA ASP A 646 7.27 12.80 3.45
C ASP A 646 6.82 13.56 4.71
N GLY A 647 5.54 13.93 4.73
CA GLY A 647 4.84 14.49 5.89
C GLY A 647 3.75 13.56 6.38
N GLU A 648 3.70 12.33 5.83
CA GLU A 648 2.60 11.39 5.97
C GLU A 648 2.96 10.16 6.79
N HIS A 649 4.19 9.98 7.24
CA HIS A 649 4.55 8.79 8.02
C HIS A 649 5.12 9.18 9.39
N HIS A 650 4.84 8.34 10.38
CA HIS A 650 5.44 8.49 11.70
C HIS A 650 6.97 8.41 11.57
N PRO A 651 7.76 9.15 12.37
CA PRO A 651 9.22 9.11 12.29
C PRO A 651 9.86 7.72 12.44
N ALA A 652 9.13 6.73 12.98
CA ALA A 652 9.58 5.33 13.14
C ALA A 652 9.31 4.43 11.92
N ALA A 653 8.63 4.94 10.89
CA ALA A 653 8.25 4.13 9.73
C ALA A 653 9.45 3.83 8.83
N ASN A 654 9.55 2.59 8.35
CA ASN A 654 10.61 2.21 7.41
C ASN A 654 10.24 2.66 5.99
N VAL A 655 10.51 3.91 5.67
CA VAL A 655 10.15 4.53 4.39
C VAL A 655 11.25 4.41 3.32
N TYR A 656 10.85 4.20 2.06
CA TYR A 656 11.73 4.11 0.90
C TYR A 656 11.01 4.51 -0.40
N GLY A 657 11.77 4.85 -1.43
CA GLY A 657 11.20 5.23 -2.73
C GLY A 657 11.13 4.05 -3.69
N VAL A 658 10.10 3.95 -4.51
CA VAL A 658 10.03 3.00 -5.62
C VAL A 658 9.70 3.75 -6.90
N PHE A 659 10.49 3.54 -7.95
CA PHE A 659 10.16 3.99 -9.30
C PHE A 659 9.73 2.78 -10.12
N ASP A 660 8.50 2.79 -10.60
CA ASP A 660 7.94 1.79 -11.50
C ASP A 660 7.81 2.36 -12.91
N ALA A 661 8.52 1.80 -13.87
CA ALA A 661 8.34 2.14 -15.28
C ALA A 661 7.46 1.08 -15.94
N GLU A 662 6.40 1.53 -16.61
CA GLU A 662 5.45 0.67 -17.31
C GLU A 662 5.27 1.10 -18.77
N TYR A 663 5.03 0.12 -19.63
CA TYR A 663 4.58 0.33 -21.00
C TYR A 663 3.59 -0.76 -21.38
N THR A 664 2.41 -0.33 -21.83
CA THR A 664 1.44 -1.19 -22.50
C THR A 664 1.62 -1.06 -24.00
N ASP A 665 1.85 -2.16 -24.70
CA ASP A 665 1.95 -2.19 -26.16
C ASP A 665 0.59 -1.96 -26.85
N ARG A 666 0.54 -1.93 -28.20
CA ARG A 666 -0.74 -1.82 -28.92
C ARG A 666 -1.59 -3.09 -28.87
N GLY A 667 -0.99 -4.24 -28.58
CA GLY A 667 -1.69 -5.51 -28.40
C GLY A 667 -2.32 -5.68 -27.01
N GLY A 668 -2.06 -4.75 -26.09
CA GLY A 668 -2.61 -4.70 -24.74
C GLY A 668 -1.78 -5.40 -23.66
N LEU A 669 -0.57 -5.89 -23.95
CA LEU A 669 0.31 -6.45 -22.91
C LEU A 669 1.10 -5.34 -22.24
N THR A 670 1.21 -5.43 -20.91
CA THR A 670 1.94 -4.46 -20.09
C THR A 670 3.11 -5.14 -19.40
N THR A 671 4.27 -4.51 -19.45
CA THR A 671 5.46 -4.91 -18.69
C THR A 671 5.90 -3.77 -17.80
N HIS A 672 6.38 -4.13 -16.61
CA HIS A 672 6.86 -3.21 -15.59
C HIS A 672 8.32 -3.51 -15.24
N THR A 673 9.08 -2.47 -14.88
CA THR A 673 10.37 -2.60 -14.24
C THR A 673 10.50 -1.62 -13.10
N GLN A 674 10.78 -2.13 -11.90
CA GLN A 674 10.93 -1.35 -10.69
C GLN A 674 12.39 -1.10 -10.29
N ARG A 675 12.61 0.03 -9.61
CA ARG A 675 13.85 0.40 -8.93
C ARG A 675 13.51 0.92 -7.54
N VAL A 676 14.08 0.29 -6.51
CA VAL A 676 13.90 0.71 -5.12
C VAL A 676 15.03 1.68 -4.76
N LEU A 677 14.69 2.87 -4.32
CA LEU A 677 15.60 3.90 -3.85
C LEU A 677 15.62 3.88 -2.33
N GLN A 678 16.76 4.20 -1.75
CA GLN A 678 16.92 4.17 -0.30
C GLN A 678 17.17 5.56 0.28
N PRO A 679 16.57 5.90 1.42
CA PRO A 679 16.80 7.20 2.01
C PRO A 679 18.27 7.34 2.42
N ARG A 680 18.84 8.53 2.27
CA ARG A 680 20.20 8.81 2.73
C ARG A 680 20.31 8.73 4.24
N HIS A 681 19.28 9.22 4.93
CA HIS A 681 19.14 9.16 6.37
C HIS A 681 18.23 7.99 6.74
N ARG A 682 18.68 7.10 7.63
CA ARG A 682 17.95 5.88 7.96
C ARG A 682 18.24 5.44 9.39
N GLN A 683 17.19 4.99 10.07
CA GLN A 683 17.26 4.34 11.37
C GLN A 683 17.97 2.97 11.29
N GLY A 684 18.73 2.66 12.35
CA GLY A 684 19.58 1.49 12.46
C GLY A 684 18.77 0.20 12.44
N GLU A 685 17.59 0.20 13.05
CA GLU A 685 16.68 -0.93 13.19
C GLU A 685 16.06 -1.40 11.87
N HIS A 686 16.09 -0.59 10.83
CA HIS A 686 15.53 -0.92 9.51
C HIS A 686 16.47 -1.77 8.65
N PHE A 687 17.26 -2.64 9.27
CA PHE A 687 18.17 -3.55 8.57
C PHE A 687 17.42 -4.69 7.88
N SER A 688 17.99 -5.16 6.77
CA SER A 688 17.50 -6.33 6.02
C SER A 688 17.97 -7.66 6.60
N SER A 689 19.11 -7.66 7.29
CA SER A 689 19.64 -8.82 8.01
C SER A 689 20.65 -8.35 9.06
N GLN A 690 20.89 -9.22 10.06
CA GLN A 690 21.78 -8.92 11.17
C GLN A 690 22.47 -10.17 11.70
N GLN A 691 23.54 -9.97 12.47
CA GLN A 691 24.13 -10.99 13.34
C GLN A 691 24.53 -10.39 14.69
N GLY A 692 24.09 -11.06 15.76
CA GLY A 692 24.55 -10.84 17.13
C GLY A 692 23.89 -9.67 17.87
N ILE A 693 23.12 -8.83 17.18
CA ILE A 693 22.50 -7.65 17.80
C ILE A 693 21.09 -7.93 18.34
N GLN A 694 20.57 -6.99 19.12
CA GLN A 694 19.15 -6.90 19.49
C GLN A 694 18.71 -5.43 19.41
N LEU A 695 17.40 -5.20 19.24
CA LEU A 695 16.86 -3.84 19.34
C LEU A 695 16.73 -3.43 20.80
N ALA A 696 17.13 -2.21 21.12
CA ALA A 696 16.97 -1.60 22.45
C ALA A 696 16.02 -0.41 22.37
N SER A 697 15.16 -0.23 23.38
CA SER A 697 14.18 0.86 23.43
C SER A 697 14.75 2.07 24.17
N HIS A 698 14.73 3.24 23.52
CA HIS A 698 15.26 4.49 24.04
C HIS A 698 14.33 5.64 23.67
N GLY A 699 13.78 6.36 24.67
CA GLY A 699 12.81 7.42 24.41
C GLY A 699 13.36 8.62 23.63
N ASN A 700 14.69 8.80 23.63
CA ASN A 700 15.39 9.84 22.87
C ASN A 700 15.96 9.35 21.52
N ALA A 701 15.73 8.08 21.17
CA ALA A 701 16.08 7.53 19.85
C ALA A 701 15.08 8.02 18.80
N GLU A 702 15.54 8.16 17.57
CA GLU A 702 14.67 8.33 16.41
C GLU A 702 13.83 7.05 16.29
N GLY A 703 12.51 7.18 16.20
CA GLY A 703 11.60 6.01 16.18
C GLY A 703 11.48 5.23 17.50
N GLY A 704 12.25 5.60 18.53
CA GLY A 704 12.19 5.01 19.87
C GLY A 704 13.00 3.71 20.03
N GLN A 705 13.73 3.27 19.00
CA GLN A 705 14.57 2.07 19.03
C GLN A 705 15.99 2.36 18.53
N THR A 706 16.93 1.51 18.93
CA THR A 706 18.32 1.51 18.46
C THR A 706 18.76 0.07 18.16
N VAL A 707 19.78 -0.08 17.31
CA VAL A 707 20.57 -1.32 17.24
C VAL A 707 21.52 -1.34 18.42
N GLY A 708 21.17 -2.11 19.43
CA GLY A 708 21.93 -2.25 20.67
C GLY A 708 22.49 -3.65 20.88
N PHE A 709 22.99 -3.88 22.09
CA PHE A 709 23.63 -5.15 22.48
C PHE A 709 24.77 -5.55 21.53
N THR A 710 25.46 -4.56 20.97
CA THR A 710 26.49 -4.81 19.96
C THR A 710 27.74 -5.40 20.61
N ASP A 711 28.24 -6.50 20.05
CA ASP A 711 29.50 -7.12 20.42
C ASP A 711 30.54 -7.01 19.29
N ASN A 712 31.81 -7.31 19.62
CA ASN A 712 32.87 -7.28 18.62
C ASN A 712 32.65 -8.35 17.54
N GLY A 713 32.40 -7.90 16.31
CA GLY A 713 32.20 -8.74 15.13
C GLY A 713 30.76 -8.78 14.64
N ASP A 714 29.82 -8.26 15.41
CA ASP A 714 28.41 -8.15 15.05
C ASP A 714 28.21 -7.18 13.90
N TRP A 715 27.10 -7.32 13.20
CA TRP A 715 26.82 -6.50 12.03
C TRP A 715 25.34 -6.42 11.71
N ILE A 716 24.99 -5.35 10.99
CA ILE A 716 23.70 -5.19 10.31
C ILE A 716 23.95 -4.89 8.83
N ALA A 717 22.99 -5.26 7.98
CA ALA A 717 23.09 -5.07 6.54
C ALA A 717 21.83 -4.48 5.91
N TYR A 718 22.02 -3.69 4.86
CA TYR A 718 20.97 -3.07 4.07
C TYR A 718 21.16 -3.44 2.61
N THR A 719 20.14 -4.08 2.03
CA THR A 719 20.11 -4.48 0.62
C THR A 719 18.71 -4.26 0.05
N PRO A 720 18.55 -3.55 -1.09
CA PRO A 720 19.60 -2.95 -1.91
C PRO A 720 20.05 -1.56 -1.40
N TYR A 721 21.35 -1.27 -1.36
CA TYR A 721 21.94 0.09 -1.23
C TYR A 721 23.10 0.24 -2.22
N SER A 722 22.98 1.16 -3.17
CA SER A 722 24.04 1.47 -4.13
C SER A 722 25.11 2.36 -3.47
N LEU A 723 26.34 1.86 -3.43
CA LEU A 723 27.48 2.56 -2.81
C LEU A 723 28.36 3.29 -3.83
N ALA A 724 27.91 3.38 -5.09
CA ALA A 724 28.71 3.90 -6.20
C ALA A 724 29.07 5.39 -6.04
N ASN A 725 28.21 6.17 -5.38
CA ASN A 725 28.38 7.61 -5.17
C ASN A 725 28.45 8.01 -3.69
N VAL A 726 28.55 7.04 -2.78
CA VAL A 726 28.57 7.29 -1.32
C VAL A 726 29.99 7.63 -0.87
N THR A 727 30.19 8.86 -0.40
CA THR A 727 31.50 9.43 -0.07
C THR A 727 31.70 9.66 1.42
N SER A 728 30.64 9.58 2.22
CA SER A 728 30.73 9.71 3.68
C SER A 728 29.56 9.04 4.38
N ILE A 729 29.75 8.78 5.67
CA ILE A 729 28.70 8.39 6.61
C ILE A 729 28.76 9.31 7.82
N SER A 730 27.60 9.64 8.36
CA SER A 730 27.41 10.14 9.71
C SER A 730 26.52 9.17 10.46
N ALA A 731 26.80 8.87 11.72
CA ALA A 731 26.02 7.94 12.54
C ALA A 731 25.69 8.60 13.88
N ARG A 732 24.42 8.57 14.26
CA ARG A 732 23.92 8.94 15.58
C ARG A 732 24.01 7.71 16.47
N VAL A 733 24.77 7.81 17.55
CA VAL A 733 25.15 6.68 18.42
C VAL A 733 25.07 7.08 19.89
N SER A 734 24.81 6.12 20.77
CA SER A 734 24.95 6.28 22.21
C SER A 734 25.79 5.14 22.79
N SER A 735 26.37 5.33 23.97
CA SER A 735 27.21 4.32 24.60
C SER A 735 27.40 4.64 26.08
N ALA A 736 26.90 3.74 26.93
CA ALA A 736 27.35 3.60 28.31
C ALA A 736 28.41 2.48 28.46
N GLY A 737 28.68 1.75 27.38
CA GLY A 737 29.72 0.72 27.29
C GLY A 737 31.11 1.30 27.01
N PRO A 738 32.08 0.45 26.61
CA PRO A 738 33.45 0.88 26.33
C PRO A 738 33.60 1.70 25.03
N GLY A 739 32.53 1.82 24.23
CA GLY A 739 32.61 2.34 22.87
C GLY A 739 33.25 1.32 21.91
N GLY A 740 33.66 1.77 20.74
CA GLY A 740 34.23 0.91 19.71
C GLY A 740 34.37 1.61 18.37
N ARG A 741 34.02 0.91 17.29
CA ARG A 741 34.13 1.41 15.93
C ARG A 741 33.06 0.79 15.02
N ILE A 742 32.52 1.61 14.14
CA ILE A 742 31.69 1.18 13.02
C ILE A 742 32.59 1.06 11.80
N GLU A 743 32.68 -0.14 11.22
CA GLU A 743 33.28 -0.39 9.93
C GLU A 743 32.19 -0.38 8.85
N VAL A 744 32.33 0.50 7.86
CA VAL A 744 31.41 0.53 6.71
C VAL A 744 31.99 -0.35 5.62
N ARG A 745 31.26 -1.41 5.26
CA ARG A 745 31.71 -2.45 4.34
C ARG A 745 30.73 -2.66 3.19
N ALA A 746 31.26 -3.11 2.06
CA ALA A 746 30.51 -3.44 0.86
C ALA A 746 30.45 -4.95 0.61
N GLY A 747 29.28 -5.44 0.19
CA GLY A 747 29.07 -6.82 -0.27
C GLY A 747 28.86 -7.85 0.84
N SER A 748 29.70 -7.85 1.89
CA SER A 748 29.53 -8.71 3.07
C SER A 748 30.12 -8.08 4.33
N ALA A 749 29.84 -8.67 5.49
CA ALA A 749 30.43 -8.27 6.78
C ALA A 749 31.97 -8.36 6.80
N THR A 750 32.57 -9.16 5.92
CA THR A 750 34.03 -9.28 5.73
C THR A 750 34.51 -8.69 4.40
N GLY A 751 33.62 -8.04 3.65
CA GLY A 751 33.87 -7.48 2.33
C GLY A 751 34.70 -6.19 2.39
N THR A 752 34.76 -5.50 1.25
CA THR A 752 35.60 -4.30 1.06
C THR A 752 35.28 -3.24 2.10
N LEU A 753 36.28 -2.87 2.91
CA LEU A 753 36.18 -1.77 3.86
C LEU A 753 36.20 -0.43 3.09
N LEU A 754 35.14 0.35 3.22
CA LEU A 754 35.01 1.66 2.55
C LEU A 754 35.52 2.80 3.41
N GLY A 755 35.36 2.65 4.72
CA GLY A 755 35.82 3.59 5.73
C GLY A 755 35.35 3.14 7.10
N SER A 756 35.76 3.87 8.13
CA SER A 756 35.44 3.48 9.49
C SER A 756 35.52 4.64 10.47
N VAL A 757 34.60 4.65 11.43
CA VAL A 757 34.44 5.72 12.41
C VAL A 757 34.54 5.17 13.83
N ALA A 758 35.28 5.87 14.70
CA ALA A 758 35.38 5.53 16.12
C ALA A 758 34.16 6.05 16.88
N VAL A 759 33.69 5.27 17.85
CA VAL A 759 32.59 5.61 18.76
C VAL A 759 33.15 5.65 20.17
N ALA A 760 33.18 6.83 20.78
CA ALA A 760 33.59 6.99 22.17
C ALA A 760 32.39 6.81 23.12
N PRO A 761 32.62 6.43 24.39
CA PRO A 761 31.56 6.45 25.40
C PRO A 761 30.90 7.83 25.50
N THR A 762 29.58 7.85 25.42
CA THR A 762 28.76 9.07 25.53
C THR A 762 28.28 9.34 26.96
N GLY A 763 28.45 8.37 27.85
CA GLY A 763 28.12 8.45 29.27
C GLY A 763 26.76 7.86 29.67
N SER A 764 25.86 7.62 28.71
CA SER A 764 24.56 6.96 28.93
C SER A 764 24.05 6.32 27.62
N TRP A 765 23.10 5.39 27.72
CA TRP A 765 22.40 4.84 26.55
C TRP A 765 21.39 5.83 25.93
N ASP A 766 20.96 6.85 26.68
CA ASP A 766 20.02 7.88 26.21
C ASP A 766 20.72 9.22 25.84
N THR A 767 22.05 9.25 25.86
CA THR A 767 22.86 10.41 25.46
C THR A 767 23.46 10.16 24.09
N PHE A 768 22.91 10.80 23.06
CA PHE A 768 23.36 10.58 21.68
C PHE A 768 24.45 11.56 21.25
N ALA A 769 25.39 11.06 20.46
CA ALA A 769 26.41 11.83 19.76
C ALA A 769 26.44 11.44 18.28
N THR A 770 26.87 12.37 17.44
CA THR A 770 27.06 12.12 16.01
C THR A 770 28.54 11.90 15.71
N VAL A 771 28.86 10.80 15.04
CA VAL A 771 30.21 10.46 14.57
C VAL A 771 30.21 10.35 13.05
N SER A 772 31.31 10.71 12.39
CA SER A 772 31.36 10.70 10.91
C SER A 772 32.69 10.15 10.37
N ALA A 773 32.64 9.59 9.16
CA ALA A 773 33.81 9.18 8.40
C ALA A 773 33.62 9.40 6.89
N SER A 774 34.73 9.69 6.21
CA SER A 774 34.79 9.60 4.75
C SER A 774 34.80 8.14 4.30
N LEU A 775 34.16 7.87 3.17
CA LEU A 775 34.03 6.57 2.56
C LEU A 775 34.63 6.60 1.15
N THR A 776 35.23 5.48 0.75
CA THR A 776 35.65 5.26 -0.64
C THR A 776 34.48 4.66 -1.41
N PRO A 777 33.93 5.35 -2.43
CA PRO A 777 32.81 4.83 -3.20
C PRO A 777 33.18 3.52 -3.91
N THR A 778 32.21 2.63 -4.08
CA THR A 778 32.43 1.34 -4.76
C THR A 778 31.17 0.84 -5.46
N ARG A 779 31.34 0.00 -6.49
CA ARG A 779 30.22 -0.67 -7.14
C ARG A 779 29.78 -1.87 -6.30
N SER A 780 28.85 -1.62 -5.39
CA SER A 780 28.14 -2.64 -4.61
C SER A 780 26.71 -2.19 -4.37
N SER A 781 25.81 -3.17 -4.22
CA SER A 781 24.39 -2.98 -3.89
C SER A 781 24.06 -3.35 -2.44
N SER A 782 25.07 -3.57 -1.58
CA SER A 782 24.87 -4.03 -0.21
C SER A 782 25.78 -3.28 0.75
N LEU A 783 25.17 -2.60 1.70
CA LEU A 783 25.83 -1.86 2.78
C LEU A 783 25.86 -2.71 4.05
N TYR A 784 27.04 -2.90 4.63
CA TYR A 784 27.22 -3.55 5.92
C TYR A 784 27.81 -2.55 6.91
N LEU A 785 27.20 -2.45 8.09
CA LEU A 785 27.77 -1.76 9.24
C LEU A 785 28.21 -2.82 10.24
N ARG A 786 29.52 -2.99 10.39
CA ARG A 786 30.11 -3.98 11.30
C ARG A 786 30.64 -3.29 12.54
N PHE A 787 30.27 -3.80 13.70
CA PHE A 787 30.62 -3.26 15.00
C PHE A 787 31.89 -3.97 15.51
N THR A 788 32.87 -3.18 15.94
CA THR A 788 34.17 -3.68 16.39
C THR A 788 34.57 -3.01 17.69
N GLY A 789 35.20 -3.77 18.58
CA GLY A 789 35.58 -3.34 19.93
C GLY A 789 36.53 -4.32 20.57
N VAL A 790 36.73 -4.21 21.88
CA VAL A 790 37.60 -5.13 22.62
C VAL A 790 36.92 -6.50 22.70
N THR A 791 37.58 -7.55 22.21
CA THR A 791 37.06 -8.93 22.28
C THR A 791 36.74 -9.33 23.72
N GLY A 792 35.53 -9.85 23.96
CA GLY A 792 35.07 -10.28 25.28
C GLY A 792 34.44 -9.16 26.13
N GLN A 793 34.38 -7.93 25.62
CA GLN A 793 33.52 -6.88 26.16
C GLN A 793 32.31 -6.72 25.25
N GLY A 794 31.12 -6.95 25.82
CA GLY A 794 29.87 -6.78 25.10
C GLY A 794 29.16 -5.47 25.42
N ASN A 795 28.08 -5.18 24.69
CA ASN A 795 27.37 -3.89 24.71
C ASN A 795 28.33 -2.71 24.43
N LEU A 796 28.93 -2.69 23.25
CA LEU A 796 29.91 -1.67 22.86
C LEU A 796 29.28 -0.28 22.80
N PHE A 797 28.25 -0.13 21.97
CA PHE A 797 27.49 1.10 21.74
C PHE A 797 26.20 0.78 20.97
N ASP A 798 25.26 1.71 21.00
CA ASP A 798 24.02 1.63 20.24
C ASP A 798 24.11 2.51 18.99
N LEU A 799 23.60 2.00 17.88
CA LEU A 799 23.41 2.76 16.64
C LEU A 799 21.92 3.09 16.51
N ASP A 800 21.62 4.38 16.52
CA ASP A 800 20.27 4.90 16.37
C ASP A 800 19.93 5.14 14.90
N ALA A 801 20.69 5.98 14.22
CA ALA A 801 20.48 6.27 12.80
C ALA A 801 21.80 6.58 12.11
N PHE A 802 21.81 6.54 10.78
CA PHE A 802 22.92 6.99 9.97
C PHE A 802 22.47 7.79 8.75
N THR A 803 23.35 8.68 8.28
CA THR A 803 23.18 9.49 7.08
C THR A 803 24.34 9.27 6.13
N LEU A 804 24.06 8.85 4.90
CA LEU A 804 25.05 8.74 3.83
C LEU A 804 25.19 10.07 3.08
N GLY A 805 26.40 10.58 3.02
CA GLY A 805 26.74 11.67 2.11
C GLY A 805 27.11 11.11 0.73
N THR A 806 26.58 11.71 -0.32
CA THR A 806 26.91 11.38 -1.71
C THR A 806 27.76 12.46 -2.35
N GLY A 807 28.67 12.10 -3.26
CA GLY A 807 29.44 13.06 -4.04
C GLY A 807 28.52 13.98 -4.86
N SER A 808 28.71 15.30 -4.74
CA SER A 808 27.92 16.30 -5.44
C SER A 808 28.36 16.43 -6.90
N GLY A 809 27.61 15.83 -7.84
CA GLY A 809 27.59 16.37 -9.19
C GLY A 809 26.88 17.73 -9.13
N SER A 810 27.60 18.82 -9.37
CA SER A 810 26.96 20.14 -9.43
C SER A 810 26.47 20.37 -10.85
N THR A 811 25.16 20.50 -11.03
CA THR A 811 24.60 21.05 -12.26
C THR A 811 24.79 22.57 -12.22
N VAL A 812 25.35 23.11 -13.30
CA VAL A 812 25.77 24.50 -13.43
C VAL A 812 25.12 25.03 -14.70
N GLU A 813 24.51 26.21 -14.59
CA GLU A 813 24.00 26.94 -15.75
C GLU A 813 25.17 27.31 -16.68
N GLY A 814 25.00 27.10 -17.98
CA GLY A 814 26.04 27.33 -18.98
C GLY A 814 26.46 28.80 -19.00
N GLU A 815 25.51 29.72 -18.86
CA GLU A 815 25.75 31.15 -18.82
C GLU A 815 26.40 31.65 -17.52
N ALA A 816 26.53 30.81 -16.49
CA ALA A 816 27.18 31.15 -15.23
C ALA A 816 28.72 31.15 -15.30
N PHE A 817 29.29 31.45 -16.47
CA PHE A 817 30.73 31.55 -16.65
C PHE A 817 31.30 32.75 -15.89
N THR A 818 32.49 32.55 -15.32
CA THR A 818 33.23 33.57 -14.54
C THR A 818 34.32 34.26 -15.35
N SER A 819 34.70 33.70 -16.48
CA SER A 819 35.60 34.28 -17.48
C SER A 819 35.26 33.71 -18.86
N GLN A 820 35.49 34.46 -19.94
CA GLN A 820 35.12 34.04 -21.28
C GLN A 820 35.96 34.69 -22.38
N SER A 821 35.93 34.09 -23.57
CA SER A 821 36.28 34.74 -24.83
C SER A 821 35.27 34.31 -25.91
N GLY A 822 34.62 35.28 -26.55
CA GLY A 822 33.72 35.12 -27.69
C GLY A 822 32.28 34.72 -27.35
N VAL A 823 32.04 34.01 -26.24
CA VAL A 823 30.70 33.57 -25.82
C VAL A 823 29.92 34.61 -25.03
N GLN A 824 28.59 34.53 -25.08
CA GLN A 824 27.66 35.41 -24.36
C GLN A 824 26.43 34.64 -23.90
N ALA A 825 25.68 35.19 -22.93
CA ALA A 825 24.38 34.63 -22.57
C ALA A 825 23.37 34.89 -23.71
N ALA A 826 22.65 33.86 -24.15
CA ALA A 826 21.60 33.95 -25.17
C ALA A 826 20.25 33.58 -24.58
N GLY A 827 19.20 34.37 -24.87
CA GLY A 827 17.88 34.16 -24.29
C GLY A 827 17.09 33.08 -25.04
N HIS A 828 16.65 32.04 -24.30
CA HIS A 828 15.89 30.92 -24.84
C HIS A 828 14.78 30.51 -23.87
N ALA A 829 13.54 30.48 -24.32
CA ALA A 829 12.39 30.22 -23.44
C ALA A 829 12.38 28.77 -22.91
N GLY A 830 12.97 27.82 -23.65
CA GLY A 830 13.13 26.43 -23.24
C GLY A 830 14.38 26.13 -22.39
N ALA A 831 15.17 27.16 -22.05
CA ALA A 831 16.37 27.04 -21.23
C ALA A 831 16.05 27.17 -19.73
N SER A 832 16.82 26.47 -18.91
CA SER A 832 16.90 26.63 -17.47
C SER A 832 17.29 28.08 -17.16
N GLY A 833 16.55 28.76 -16.28
CA GLY A 833 16.80 30.19 -16.02
C GLY A 833 16.50 31.15 -17.18
N GLY A 834 16.06 30.67 -18.35
CA GLY A 834 15.72 31.45 -19.54
C GLY A 834 16.92 31.87 -20.40
N TYR A 835 18.13 31.41 -20.08
CA TYR A 835 19.35 31.74 -20.81
C TYR A 835 20.22 30.51 -21.06
N THR A 836 21.06 30.57 -22.09
CA THR A 836 22.10 29.59 -22.39
C THR A 836 23.44 30.30 -22.48
N LEU A 837 24.54 29.55 -22.38
CA LEU A 837 25.79 29.98 -23.00
C LEU A 837 25.68 29.79 -24.51
N GLY A 838 25.70 30.89 -25.25
CA GLY A 838 25.53 30.92 -26.70
C GLY A 838 26.54 31.84 -27.38
N HIS A 839 26.27 32.16 -28.65
CA HIS A 839 27.19 32.87 -29.54
C HIS A 839 28.54 32.15 -29.72
N ILE A 840 28.56 30.83 -29.57
CA ILE A 840 29.79 30.04 -29.59
C ILE A 840 30.34 29.95 -31.02
N ASP A 841 31.54 30.48 -31.26
CA ASP A 841 32.32 30.28 -32.48
C ASP A 841 33.56 29.38 -32.24
N ASN A 842 34.18 28.93 -33.33
CA ASN A 842 35.39 28.11 -33.24
C ASN A 842 36.57 28.88 -32.61
N GLY A 843 37.09 28.37 -31.49
CA GLY A 843 38.20 28.96 -30.75
C GLY A 843 37.77 29.67 -29.46
N ASP A 844 36.46 29.81 -29.24
CA ASP A 844 35.90 30.43 -28.05
C ASP A 844 36.00 29.53 -26.82
N TRP A 845 35.85 30.13 -25.64
CA TRP A 845 35.89 29.39 -24.38
C TRP A 845 35.16 30.10 -23.24
N ALA A 846 34.78 29.32 -22.23
CA ALA A 846 34.22 29.78 -20.96
C ALA A 846 34.88 29.09 -19.76
N GLY A 847 35.20 29.87 -18.73
CA GLY A 847 35.82 29.41 -17.48
C GLY A 847 34.90 29.56 -16.28
N TYR A 848 34.87 28.55 -15.41
CA TYR A 848 33.98 28.46 -14.25
C TYR A 848 34.81 28.26 -12.97
N ALA A 849 35.16 29.37 -12.31
CA ALA A 849 36.06 29.37 -11.16
C ALA A 849 35.52 28.58 -9.95
N GLY A 850 34.19 28.51 -9.80
CA GLY A 850 33.52 27.77 -8.72
C GLY A 850 33.35 26.26 -8.99
N VAL A 851 33.71 25.78 -10.19
CA VAL A 851 33.52 24.38 -10.59
C VAL A 851 34.89 23.70 -10.63
N THR A 852 35.11 22.76 -9.71
CA THR A 852 36.36 22.01 -9.63
C THR A 852 36.37 20.81 -10.56
N THR A 853 37.50 20.57 -11.22
CA THR A 853 37.76 19.36 -12.00
C THR A 853 38.33 18.21 -11.16
N ALA A 854 38.63 18.45 -9.87
CA ALA A 854 39.20 17.46 -8.99
C ALA A 854 38.27 16.25 -8.84
N GLY A 855 38.76 15.06 -9.21
CA GLY A 855 38.02 13.81 -9.10
C GLY A 855 36.97 13.60 -10.19
N ALA A 856 36.81 14.51 -11.14
CA ALA A 856 35.80 14.42 -12.19
C ALA A 856 36.00 13.19 -13.11
N ARG A 857 34.93 12.43 -13.33
CA ARG A 857 34.87 11.21 -14.15
C ARG A 857 33.97 11.33 -15.36
N THR A 858 32.93 12.16 -15.28
CA THR A 858 31.99 12.37 -16.39
C THR A 858 31.64 13.84 -16.52
N PHE A 859 31.39 14.24 -17.76
CA PHE A 859 30.81 15.53 -18.10
C PHE A 859 29.54 15.28 -18.91
N THR A 860 28.45 15.93 -18.52
CA THR A 860 27.16 15.89 -19.21
C THR A 860 26.68 17.31 -19.44
N ALA A 861 26.17 17.63 -20.62
CA ALA A 861 25.63 18.96 -20.93
C ALA A 861 24.29 18.85 -21.69
N ARG A 862 23.33 19.69 -21.32
CA ARG A 862 22.12 19.97 -22.09
C ARG A 862 22.45 21.07 -23.09
N ILE A 863 22.26 20.78 -24.37
CA ILE A 863 22.71 21.63 -25.49
C ILE A 863 21.60 21.82 -26.52
N SER A 864 21.67 22.87 -27.33
CA SER A 864 20.86 23.05 -28.54
C SER A 864 21.74 23.53 -29.70
N SER A 865 21.38 23.24 -30.94
CA SER A 865 22.18 23.61 -32.10
C SER A 865 21.31 23.73 -33.35
N ALA A 866 21.22 24.94 -33.89
CA ALA A 866 20.78 25.18 -35.27
C ALA A 866 21.96 25.36 -36.25
N GLY A 867 23.18 25.43 -35.72
CA GLY A 867 24.44 25.50 -36.49
C GLY A 867 24.92 24.14 -36.97
N ALA A 868 26.20 24.05 -37.35
CA ALA A 868 26.82 22.80 -37.83
C ALA A 868 27.17 21.81 -36.71
N GLY A 869 26.84 22.13 -35.45
CA GLY A 869 27.35 21.41 -34.27
C GLY A 869 28.83 21.72 -34.01
N GLY A 870 29.47 20.92 -33.17
CA GLY A 870 30.88 21.11 -32.85
C GLY A 870 31.39 20.17 -31.77
N VAL A 871 32.41 20.57 -31.03
CA VAL A 871 33.00 19.80 -29.93
C VAL A 871 33.21 20.71 -28.73
N ILE A 872 32.79 20.23 -27.57
CA ILE A 872 33.14 20.81 -26.26
C ILE A 872 34.36 20.05 -25.75
N GLN A 873 35.44 20.79 -25.47
CA GLN A 873 36.63 20.28 -24.79
C GLN A 873 36.58 20.66 -23.32
N ILE A 874 36.67 19.67 -22.43
CA ILE A 874 36.62 19.83 -20.98
C ILE A 874 38.05 19.93 -20.48
N ARG A 875 38.45 21.10 -19.98
CA ARG A 875 39.83 21.41 -19.57
C ARG A 875 39.92 21.84 -18.11
N SER A 876 41.07 21.57 -17.50
CA SER A 876 41.38 21.94 -16.12
C SER A 876 42.39 23.08 -16.06
N GLY A 877 42.12 24.08 -15.23
CA GLY A 877 43.04 25.15 -14.85
C GLY A 877 43.05 26.37 -15.77
N SER A 878 43.01 26.17 -17.09
CA SER A 878 42.92 27.26 -18.08
C SER A 878 42.34 26.77 -19.42
N GLN A 879 42.04 27.68 -20.34
CA GLN A 879 41.59 27.38 -21.70
C GLN A 879 42.60 26.58 -22.54
N THR A 880 43.87 26.57 -22.15
CA THR A 880 44.93 25.73 -22.75
C THR A 880 45.45 24.65 -21.79
N GLY A 881 44.80 24.48 -20.64
CA GLY A 881 45.18 23.54 -19.59
C GLY A 881 44.88 22.08 -19.95
N THR A 882 45.11 21.19 -19.00
CA THR A 882 44.99 19.73 -19.20
C THR A 882 43.61 19.37 -19.73
N LEU A 883 43.57 18.72 -20.90
CA LEU A 883 42.35 18.19 -21.49
C LEU A 883 41.91 16.93 -20.72
N LEU A 884 40.71 16.97 -20.17
CA LEU A 884 40.13 15.86 -19.40
C LEU A 884 39.29 14.93 -20.28
N GLY A 885 38.64 15.50 -21.30
CA GLY A 885 37.82 14.78 -22.26
C GLY A 885 37.20 15.74 -23.27
N SER A 886 36.53 15.19 -24.27
CA SER A 886 35.80 15.95 -25.28
C SER A 886 34.46 15.28 -25.56
N VAL A 887 33.45 16.07 -25.91
CA VAL A 887 32.13 15.59 -26.34
C VAL A 887 31.70 16.28 -27.63
N THR A 888 31.24 15.50 -28.59
CA THR A 888 30.68 16.00 -29.85
C THR A 888 29.26 16.48 -29.63
N VAL A 889 28.95 17.66 -30.16
CA VAL A 889 27.62 18.27 -30.12
C VAL A 889 26.96 18.09 -31.49
N PRO A 890 25.84 17.34 -31.58
CA PRO A 890 25.09 17.16 -32.82
C PRO A 890 24.23 18.39 -33.14
N VAL A 891 23.78 18.49 -34.39
CA VAL A 891 22.73 19.43 -34.80
C VAL A 891 21.40 18.96 -34.22
N THR A 892 20.75 19.78 -33.41
CA THR A 892 19.48 19.41 -32.73
C THR A 892 18.23 19.85 -33.49
N GLY A 893 18.41 20.56 -34.60
CA GLY A 893 17.34 21.01 -35.49
C GLY A 893 16.72 22.36 -35.11
N GLY A 894 17.30 23.09 -34.16
CA GLY A 894 16.86 24.42 -33.75
C GLY A 894 17.41 24.86 -32.39
N TRP A 895 17.44 26.16 -32.14
CA TRP A 895 17.95 26.74 -30.89
C TRP A 895 17.08 26.44 -29.65
N GLU A 896 15.81 26.10 -29.85
CA GLU A 896 14.88 25.70 -28.78
C GLU A 896 14.79 24.17 -28.60
N ASN A 897 15.51 23.39 -29.42
CA ASN A 897 15.47 21.93 -29.37
C ASN A 897 16.67 21.43 -28.57
N PHE A 898 16.46 21.11 -27.29
CA PHE A 898 17.53 20.69 -26.40
C PHE A 898 17.75 19.18 -26.39
N GLN A 899 19.01 18.76 -26.37
CA GLN A 899 19.44 17.37 -26.21
C GLN A 899 20.55 17.27 -25.16
N THR A 900 20.75 16.10 -24.58
CA THR A 900 21.84 15.86 -23.63
C THR A 900 22.99 15.13 -24.32
N VAL A 901 24.20 15.65 -24.14
CA VAL A 901 25.45 15.01 -24.57
C VAL A 901 26.32 14.70 -23.36
N SER A 902 27.09 13.60 -23.42
CA SER A 902 27.95 13.18 -22.30
C SER A 902 29.25 12.56 -22.76
N THR A 903 30.29 12.66 -21.94
CA THR A 903 31.59 12.00 -22.16
C THR A 903 32.24 11.58 -20.85
N ALA A 904 33.09 10.55 -20.91
CA ALA A 904 33.96 10.16 -19.82
C ALA A 904 35.23 11.03 -19.79
N LEU A 905 35.69 11.37 -18.60
CA LEU A 905 36.90 12.14 -18.36
C LEU A 905 38.02 11.18 -17.92
N SER A 906 39.14 11.21 -18.64
CA SER A 906 40.20 10.19 -18.53
C SER A 906 41.47 10.71 -17.86
N ALA A 907 41.69 12.02 -17.79
CA ALA A 907 42.83 12.63 -17.12
C ALA A 907 42.46 13.13 -15.72
N ASN A 908 43.34 12.88 -14.74
CA ASN A 908 43.21 13.44 -13.39
C ASN A 908 43.95 14.77 -13.32
N ALA A 909 43.22 15.87 -13.23
CA ALA A 909 43.76 17.17 -12.91
C ALA A 909 42.83 17.90 -11.93
N SER A 910 43.39 18.86 -11.19
CA SER A 910 42.66 19.66 -10.22
C SER A 910 42.84 21.13 -10.56
N GLY A 911 41.73 21.85 -10.71
CA GLY A 911 41.68 23.27 -11.00
C GLY A 911 40.27 23.71 -11.38
N PRO A 912 40.07 25.01 -11.67
CA PRO A 912 38.81 25.50 -12.23
C PRO A 912 38.52 24.86 -13.59
N LEU A 913 37.25 24.62 -13.88
CA LEU A 913 36.79 24.10 -15.17
C LEU A 913 36.88 25.16 -16.26
N PHE A 914 37.36 24.77 -17.44
CA PHE A 914 37.27 25.52 -18.68
C PHE A 914 36.63 24.66 -19.76
N LEU A 915 35.66 25.22 -20.48
CA LEU A 915 35.09 24.65 -21.69
C LEU A 915 35.66 25.41 -22.89
N SER A 916 36.27 24.69 -23.83
CA SER A 916 36.76 25.25 -25.08
C SER A 916 36.03 24.65 -26.26
N PHE A 917 35.70 25.48 -27.24
CA PHE A 917 34.79 25.10 -28.31
C PHE A 917 35.53 25.05 -29.65
N THR A 918 35.33 23.97 -30.38
CA THR A 918 35.93 23.77 -31.71
C THR A 918 34.89 23.30 -32.71
N GLY A 919 34.92 23.81 -33.94
CA GLY A 919 33.92 23.52 -34.96
C GLY A 919 34.15 24.23 -36.30
N GLY A 920 33.11 24.29 -37.12
CA GLY A 920 33.08 25.03 -38.39
C GLY A 920 32.98 26.55 -38.20
N ALA A 921 32.66 27.28 -39.28
CA ALA A 921 32.43 28.74 -39.19
C ALA A 921 30.97 29.07 -38.82
N GLY A 922 30.77 30.07 -37.95
CA GLY A 922 29.46 30.53 -37.47
C GLY A 922 29.03 29.89 -36.15
N SER A 923 27.89 30.36 -35.61
CA SER A 923 27.36 29.93 -34.31
C SER A 923 27.15 28.42 -34.24
N LEU A 924 27.94 27.74 -33.42
CA LEU A 924 28.06 26.28 -33.40
C LEU A 924 26.87 25.61 -32.71
N PHE A 925 26.64 25.96 -31.43
CA PHE A 925 25.63 25.40 -30.53
C PHE A 925 25.53 26.27 -29.27
N ASP A 926 24.56 25.97 -28.43
CA ASP A 926 24.33 26.59 -27.12
C ASP A 926 24.39 25.52 -26.02
N ILE A 927 24.79 25.92 -24.82
CA ILE A 927 24.80 25.08 -23.62
C ILE A 927 23.84 25.69 -22.60
N ASP A 928 22.80 24.95 -22.27
CA ASP A 928 21.84 25.30 -21.23
C ASP A 928 22.44 25.05 -19.84
N THR A 929 22.67 23.78 -19.52
CA THR A 929 23.26 23.35 -18.24
C THR A 929 24.34 22.32 -18.49
N PHE A 930 25.29 22.19 -17.58
CA PHE A 930 26.20 21.05 -17.56
C PHE A 930 26.43 20.55 -16.14
N THR A 931 26.81 19.27 -16.04
CA THR A 931 27.17 18.62 -14.79
C THR A 931 28.52 17.95 -14.97
N ILE A 932 29.42 18.24 -14.04
CA ILE A 932 30.65 17.47 -13.86
C ILE A 932 30.47 16.61 -12.60
N SER A 933 30.68 15.30 -12.74
CA SER A 933 30.54 14.34 -11.63
C SER A 933 31.77 13.46 -11.51
N GLY A 934 32.12 13.13 -10.26
CA GLY A 934 33.29 12.30 -9.92
C GLY A 934 33.00 10.83 -9.75
#